data_AF-A0A9D0C7T9-F1
#
_entry.id   AF-A0A9D0C7T9-F1
#
_cell.length_a   1.000
_cell.length_b   1.000
_cell.length_c   1.000
_cell.angle_alpha   90.00
_cell.angle_beta   90.00
_cell.angle_gamma   90.00
#
_symmetry.space_group_name_H-M   'P 1'
#
loop_
_entity.id
_entity.type
_entity.pdbx_description
1 polymer ?
#
loop_
_entity_poly.entity_id
_entity_poly.type
_entity_poly.pdbx_seq_one_letter_code
_entity_poly.pdbx_strand_id
1 'polypeptide(L)'
;MRVTRRPLFYWVLHRYRGLQLVLFLVILASLFFRVFPLEMQKRIVNQAIHLRDQKLLLLYCGLYIGAVILAGISKYCINVLQTVIGQKILVEMRTELYHHILQLPLQFYRQMQPGTVISAMTAELNAIGFFLGGALAIPVTSVLTFFAFLFYMFSLSPLLAVLTVAIYPFEFALIPYLQKKYNRINKERINTTRSMANVVNEAISGIHEIHANAGFGLEERRLAGFIRTLYGQLKRLFIVKYGIKFSNNLFQSFGPFILFLVGGYLAISGHFSLGALVAFLSAYEKVYDPWKEMLEYYQSFQDARVRYRQVVRIFDQEPPHPLLPEGRGILHFKGEIELKNASFTVDGRVRLLDRVSLHVRPGELVALVGFSGSGKSTLALCMAQLYDLTSGSLLIDGHDVSRLSKQEISAAVTMIAQHPFIFTGTIRENLLYSVQALHREGLADMVPRERMLEVVYDVCLDDDVIRFGFQSVLSREQLEPFREKLLHMRKVITTELRDTFSEVVEFYDVNNFLYYSSIRDNIVFGECSQGLFDAEKLPYHRGFMHLLADTGLDRPLLMLGLAIAERTVELLGDYADDEFFFRYTPMPREELPLYSMLVDELAGELPEKGADRYLLYVLAFRFIPGRHRVAAMPTGLEERMVGLRHRFLREVAGVDMHYCISRGKGKHCLPCRDPEEEPRFSPFCPGQYLYSRSLLDNILFGVIKSGEKMSEKLLHLTYSAFAREDLLDEVLDIGLDYHVGSKGDRLSGGQKQKVAIARGLLKETPILIMDEATASLDNISQARIQQLLEERFRGNRTVISVIHRLDLAPGYDRIMVLQNGSLVEQGTYDELMAHRGAFYELIQGHQSV
;
A
#
# COMPACT_ATOMS: atom_id res chain seq x y z
N MET A 1 19.96 -1.21 26.29
CA MET A 1 19.01 -0.16 26.72
C MET A 1 17.92 -0.02 25.66
N ARG A 2 16.63 -0.15 26.03
CA ARG A 2 15.48 -0.10 25.10
C ARG A 2 15.36 1.27 24.40
N VAL A 3 14.82 1.28 23.18
CA VAL A 3 14.64 2.48 22.34
C VAL A 3 13.88 3.58 23.06
N THR A 4 12.82 3.22 23.79
CA THR A 4 11.94 4.15 24.51
C THR A 4 12.58 4.75 25.75
N ARG A 5 13.59 4.09 26.34
CA ARG A 5 14.28 4.59 27.55
C ARG A 5 15.51 5.44 27.25
N ARG A 6 15.91 5.58 25.98
CA ARG A 6 17.05 6.40 25.59
C ARG A 6 16.66 7.89 25.58
N PRO A 7 17.46 8.81 26.16
CA PRO A 7 17.22 10.24 25.99
C PRO A 7 17.57 10.68 24.56
N LEU A 8 17.01 11.81 24.10
CA LEU A 8 17.26 12.33 22.73
C LEU A 8 18.77 12.47 22.41
N PHE A 9 19.56 12.96 23.37
CA PHE A 9 21.01 13.16 23.20
C PHE A 9 21.83 11.86 23.22
N TYR A 10 21.27 10.72 23.63
CA TYR A 10 21.95 9.43 23.54
C TYR A 10 22.35 9.13 22.09
N TRP A 11 21.41 9.35 21.16
CA TRP A 11 21.60 9.12 19.73
C TRP A 11 22.69 10.00 19.14
N VAL A 12 22.84 11.21 19.67
CA VAL A 12 23.88 12.14 19.24
C VAL A 12 25.24 11.73 19.83
N LEU A 13 25.36 11.48 21.14
CA LEU A 13 26.68 11.31 21.77
C LEU A 13 27.32 9.92 21.59
N HIS A 14 26.52 8.89 21.32
CA HIS A 14 27.02 7.51 21.23
C HIS A 14 27.13 6.96 19.81
N ARG A 15 26.48 7.56 18.82
CA ARG A 15 26.51 7.07 17.42
C ARG A 15 27.36 7.98 16.53
N TYR A 16 28.08 7.37 15.59
CA TYR A 16 28.89 8.06 14.57
C TYR A 16 29.93 9.07 15.09
N ARG A 17 30.57 8.78 16.23
CA ARG A 17 31.58 9.64 16.87
C ARG A 17 32.70 10.11 15.93
N GLY A 18 33.15 9.24 15.01
CA GLY A 18 34.17 9.60 14.02
C GLY A 18 33.73 10.73 13.09
N LEU A 19 32.50 10.68 12.56
CA LEU A 19 31.95 11.73 11.71
C LEU A 19 31.71 13.04 12.48
N GLN A 20 31.32 12.93 13.75
CA GLN A 20 31.16 14.11 14.63
C GLN A 20 32.50 14.79 14.95
N LEU A 21 33.57 14.00 15.10
CA LEU A 21 34.91 14.55 15.27
C LEU A 21 35.39 15.27 14.01
N VAL A 22 35.18 14.68 12.82
CA VAL A 22 35.46 15.35 11.54
C VAL A 22 34.67 16.65 11.41
N LEU A 23 33.37 16.62 11.72
CA LEU A 23 32.52 17.81 11.72
C LEU A 23 33.07 18.89 12.65
N PHE A 24 33.49 18.53 13.86
CA PHE A 24 34.10 19.46 14.80
C PHE A 24 35.40 20.08 14.27
N LEU A 25 36.29 19.29 13.65
CA LEU A 25 37.52 19.80 13.04
C LEU A 25 37.24 20.78 11.89
N VAL A 26 36.25 20.49 11.04
CA VAL A 26 35.86 21.40 9.96
C VAL A 26 35.26 22.71 10.51
N ILE A 27 34.51 22.65 11.61
CA ILE A 27 33.98 23.84 12.31
C ILE A 27 35.14 24.73 12.80
N LEU A 28 36.16 24.14 13.44
CA LEU A 28 37.32 24.88 13.91
C LEU A 28 38.07 25.56 12.75
N ALA A 29 38.28 24.84 11.64
CA ALA A 29 38.89 25.41 10.44
C ALA A 29 38.04 26.54 9.83
N SER A 30 36.70 26.37 9.79
CA SER A 30 35.77 27.37 9.24
C SER A 30 35.81 28.70 9.99
N LEU A 31 36.06 28.67 11.31
CA LEU A 31 36.08 29.87 12.15
C LEU A 31 37.17 30.85 11.71
N PHE A 32 38.35 30.35 11.35
CA PHE A 32 39.43 31.19 10.83
C PHE A 32 39.01 31.90 9.54
N PHE A 33 38.46 31.18 8.57
CA PHE A 33 38.02 31.75 7.29
C PHE A 33 36.84 32.72 7.41
N ARG A 34 36.08 32.69 8.52
CA ARG A 34 35.00 33.66 8.79
C ARG A 34 35.50 34.99 9.32
N VAL A 35 36.55 34.98 10.16
CA VAL A 35 37.12 36.20 10.77
C VAL A 35 38.13 36.85 9.83
N PHE A 36 38.94 36.07 9.12
CA PHE A 36 40.02 36.55 8.25
C PHE A 36 39.62 37.62 7.22
N PRO A 37 38.46 37.55 6.54
CA PRO A 37 38.01 38.60 5.62
C PRO A 37 37.86 39.98 6.28
N LEU A 38 37.50 40.05 7.57
CA LEU A 38 37.33 41.33 8.28
C LEU A 38 38.68 42.03 8.50
N GLU A 39 39.73 41.25 8.80
CA GLU A 39 41.09 41.78 8.93
C GLU A 39 41.62 42.24 7.56
N MET A 40 41.30 41.52 6.48
CA MET A 40 41.63 41.97 5.11
C MET A 40 40.92 43.27 4.75
N GLN A 41 39.63 43.45 5.11
CA GLN A 41 38.90 44.71 4.90
C GLN A 41 39.61 45.90 5.58
N LYS A 42 40.05 45.73 6.83
CA LYS A 42 40.83 46.73 7.56
C LYS A 42 42.13 47.08 6.83
N ARG A 43 42.88 46.08 6.36
CA ARG A 43 44.17 46.28 5.66
C ARG A 43 43.99 46.89 4.27
N ILE A 44 42.95 46.52 3.54
CA ILE A 44 42.59 47.13 2.25
C ILE A 44 42.42 48.64 2.42
N VAL A 45 41.65 49.06 3.43
CA VAL A 45 41.39 50.49 3.67
C VAL A 45 42.64 51.21 4.19
N ASN A 46 43.31 50.66 5.21
CA ASN A 46 44.40 51.36 5.90
C ASN A 46 45.75 51.30 5.17
N GLN A 47 46.00 50.27 4.36
CA GLN A 47 47.29 50.09 3.68
C GLN A 47 47.13 50.30 2.18
N ALA A 48 46.27 49.52 1.50
CA ALA A 48 46.21 49.58 0.04
C ALA A 48 45.61 50.91 -0.48
N ILE A 49 44.45 51.32 0.05
CA ILE A 49 43.77 52.56 -0.38
C ILE A 49 44.53 53.80 0.11
N HIS A 50 44.92 53.81 1.40
CA HIS A 50 45.64 54.94 1.97
C HIS A 50 47.02 55.16 1.32
N LEU A 51 47.81 54.10 1.09
CA LEU A 51 49.12 54.18 0.44
C LEU A 51 49.04 54.24 -1.10
N ARG A 52 47.82 54.16 -1.67
CA ARG A 52 47.56 54.12 -3.12
C ARG A 52 48.33 53.00 -3.86
N ASP A 53 48.56 51.87 -3.20
CA ASP A 53 49.29 50.72 -3.75
C ASP A 53 48.33 49.72 -4.41
N GLN A 54 48.36 49.68 -5.74
CA GLN A 54 47.53 48.79 -6.55
C GLN A 54 47.88 47.30 -6.40
N LYS A 55 49.16 46.96 -6.13
CA LYS A 55 49.58 45.55 -5.97
C LYS A 55 49.09 44.99 -4.65
N LEU A 56 49.22 45.77 -3.57
CA LEU A 56 48.67 45.39 -2.26
C LEU A 56 47.14 45.30 -2.29
N LEU A 57 46.48 46.17 -3.06
CA LEU A 57 45.03 46.11 -3.27
C LEU A 57 44.60 44.77 -3.89
N LEU A 58 45.23 44.38 -5.00
CA LEU A 58 44.93 43.11 -5.69
C LEU A 58 45.22 41.90 -4.79
N LEU A 59 46.33 41.90 -4.05
CA LEU A 59 46.68 40.82 -3.12
C LEU A 59 45.65 40.68 -1.99
N TYR A 60 45.28 41.76 -1.31
CA TYR A 60 44.33 41.70 -0.20
C TYR A 60 42.91 41.41 -0.66
N CYS A 61 42.48 41.93 -1.81
CA CYS A 61 41.20 41.54 -2.42
C CYS A 61 41.20 40.04 -2.81
N GLY A 62 42.31 39.53 -3.35
CA GLY A 62 42.49 38.10 -3.66
C GLY A 62 42.42 37.21 -2.41
N LEU A 63 43.10 37.61 -1.32
CA LEU A 63 43.04 36.91 -0.03
C LEU A 63 41.64 37.00 0.60
N TYR A 64 40.98 38.15 0.50
CA TYR A 64 39.60 38.34 0.96
C TYR A 64 38.64 37.38 0.26
N ILE A 65 38.62 37.36 -1.08
CA ILE A 65 37.70 36.49 -1.83
C ILE A 65 38.05 35.02 -1.64
N GLY A 66 39.34 34.66 -1.57
CA GLY A 66 39.79 33.31 -1.27
C GLY A 66 39.29 32.80 0.07
N ALA A 67 39.37 33.62 1.13
CA ALA A 67 38.84 33.27 2.44
C ALA A 67 37.31 33.16 2.46
N VAL A 68 36.58 34.02 1.73
CA VAL A 68 35.12 33.92 1.58
C VAL A 68 34.72 32.62 0.89
N ILE A 69 35.42 32.22 -0.18
CA ILE A 69 35.19 30.96 -0.89
C ILE A 69 35.46 29.77 0.04
N LEU A 70 36.58 29.76 0.76
CA LEU A 70 36.91 28.69 1.71
C LEU A 70 35.93 28.60 2.87
N ALA A 71 35.43 29.74 3.37
CA ALA A 71 34.36 29.76 4.37
C ALA A 71 33.05 29.17 3.82
N GLY A 72 32.72 29.48 2.55
CA GLY A 72 31.58 28.92 1.84
C GLY A 72 31.67 27.39 1.66
N ILE A 73 32.81 26.90 1.19
CA ILE A 73 33.09 25.45 1.05
C ILE A 73 33.01 24.77 2.42
N SER A 74 33.62 25.35 3.45
CA SER A 74 33.58 24.79 4.81
C SER A 74 32.14 24.72 5.34
N LYS A 75 31.34 25.78 5.13
CA LYS A 75 29.90 25.79 5.51
C LYS A 75 29.11 24.73 4.74
N TYR A 76 29.39 24.55 3.46
CA TYR A 76 28.79 23.48 2.66
C TYR A 76 29.15 22.10 3.22
N CYS A 77 30.43 21.83 3.49
CA CYS A 77 30.89 20.57 4.07
C CYS A 77 30.24 20.30 5.44
N ILE A 78 30.13 21.32 6.31
CA ILE A 78 29.44 21.25 7.60
C ILE A 78 27.98 20.82 7.39
N ASN A 79 27.24 21.49 6.51
CA ASN A 79 25.82 21.19 6.26
C ASN A 79 25.61 19.79 5.67
N VAL A 80 26.50 19.35 4.76
CA VAL A 80 26.46 17.99 4.19
C VAL A 80 26.72 16.96 5.29
N LEU A 81 27.78 17.13 6.09
CA LEU A 81 28.11 16.23 7.18
C LEU A 81 27.00 16.15 8.23
N GLN A 82 26.42 17.29 8.62
CA GLN A 82 25.25 17.35 9.51
C GLN A 82 24.08 16.55 8.94
N THR A 83 23.77 16.72 7.65
CA THR A 83 22.66 16.02 6.99
C THR A 83 22.90 14.51 6.95
N VAL A 84 24.11 14.07 6.58
CA VAL A 84 24.48 12.65 6.54
C VAL A 84 24.39 12.02 7.93
N ILE A 85 24.91 12.69 8.97
CA ILE A 85 24.83 12.21 10.35
C ILE A 85 23.37 12.11 10.80
N GLY A 86 22.57 13.15 10.56
CA GLY A 86 21.16 13.18 10.94
C GLY A 86 20.33 12.06 10.27
N GLN A 87 20.53 11.83 8.96
CA GLN A 87 19.84 10.78 8.22
C GLN A 87 20.27 9.38 8.66
N LYS A 88 21.57 9.15 8.91
CA LYS A 88 22.04 7.85 9.42
C LYS A 88 21.43 7.51 10.78
N ILE A 89 21.40 8.47 11.70
CA ILE A 89 20.74 8.28 13.00
C ILE A 89 19.23 8.04 12.82
N LEU A 90 18.58 8.76 11.90
CA LEU A 90 17.15 8.60 11.63
C LEU A 90 16.81 7.20 11.12
N VAL A 91 17.61 6.64 10.21
CA VAL A 91 17.44 5.26 9.71
C VAL A 91 17.50 4.28 10.88
N GLU A 92 18.51 4.40 11.74
CA GLU A 92 18.66 3.51 12.89
C GLU A 92 17.49 3.64 13.88
N MET A 93 17.06 4.87 14.19
CA MET A 93 15.90 5.11 15.04
C MET A 93 14.62 4.48 14.47
N ARG A 94 14.40 4.58 13.15
CA ARG A 94 13.25 3.96 12.48
C ARG A 94 13.33 2.44 12.57
N THR A 95 14.48 1.85 12.25
CA THR A 95 14.64 0.40 12.29
C THR A 95 14.43 -0.15 13.71
N GLU A 96 15.07 0.45 14.72
CA GLU A 96 14.91 -0.02 16.10
C GLU A 96 13.48 0.22 16.63
N LEU A 97 12.85 1.36 16.30
CA LEU A 97 11.48 1.63 16.72
C LEU A 97 10.47 0.70 16.04
N TYR A 98 10.62 0.45 14.73
CA TYR A 98 9.74 -0.47 14.01
C TYR A 98 9.82 -1.89 14.56
N HIS A 99 11.05 -2.36 14.82
CA HIS A 99 11.27 -3.66 15.45
C HIS A 99 10.61 -3.76 16.83
N HIS A 100 10.69 -2.70 17.65
CA HIS A 100 10.00 -2.63 18.95
C HIS A 100 8.48 -2.60 18.79
N ILE A 101 7.95 -1.82 17.84
CA ILE A 101 6.51 -1.72 17.59
C ILE A 101 5.93 -3.10 17.29
N LEU A 102 6.55 -3.88 16.39
CA LEU A 102 6.07 -5.21 15.99
C LEU A 102 5.96 -6.23 17.14
N GLN A 103 6.60 -5.97 18.27
CA GLN A 103 6.62 -6.86 19.44
C GLN A 103 5.63 -6.43 20.53
N LEU A 104 4.91 -5.32 20.32
CA LEU A 104 3.96 -4.82 21.29
C LEU A 104 2.74 -5.77 21.43
N PRO A 105 2.11 -5.81 22.61
CA PRO A 105 0.98 -6.71 22.86
C PRO A 105 -0.22 -6.39 21.98
N LEU A 106 -1.06 -7.38 21.67
CA LEU A 106 -2.23 -7.21 20.80
C LEU A 106 -3.20 -6.11 21.28
N GLN A 107 -3.32 -5.94 22.60
CA GLN A 107 -4.15 -4.89 23.23
C GLN A 107 -3.72 -3.48 22.80
N PHE A 108 -2.43 -3.25 22.57
CA PHE A 108 -1.90 -1.99 22.05
C PHE A 108 -2.53 -1.64 20.71
N TYR A 109 -2.58 -2.61 19.78
CA TYR A 109 -3.09 -2.41 18.43
C TYR A 109 -4.62 -2.26 18.36
N ARG A 110 -5.35 -2.81 19.32
CA ARG A 110 -6.80 -2.60 19.42
C ARG A 110 -7.17 -1.15 19.76
N GLN A 111 -6.34 -0.49 20.55
CA GLN A 111 -6.57 0.91 20.98
C GLN A 111 -5.90 1.93 20.04
N MET A 112 -4.86 1.53 19.32
CA MET A 112 -4.09 2.42 18.45
C MET A 112 -4.66 2.52 17.05
N GLN A 113 -4.82 3.75 16.57
CA GLN A 113 -5.14 3.98 15.15
C GLN A 113 -3.88 3.75 14.29
N PRO A 114 -3.96 2.96 13.21
CA PRO A 114 -2.81 2.67 12.33
C PRO A 114 -2.11 3.94 11.79
N GLY A 115 -2.88 5.00 11.49
CA GLY A 115 -2.33 6.28 11.04
C GLY A 115 -1.37 6.94 12.05
N THR A 116 -1.55 6.68 13.36
CA THR A 116 -0.64 7.18 14.40
C THR A 116 0.74 6.53 14.29
N VAL A 117 0.78 5.22 14.01
CA VAL A 117 2.04 4.47 13.82
C VAL A 117 2.76 4.98 12.58
N ILE A 118 2.04 5.15 11.47
CA ILE A 118 2.60 5.69 10.21
C ILE A 118 3.14 7.11 10.42
N SER A 119 2.37 7.99 11.05
CA SER A 119 2.77 9.37 11.33
C SER A 119 3.99 9.45 12.26
N ALA A 120 4.07 8.57 13.25
CA ALA A 120 5.24 8.47 14.12
C ALA A 120 6.51 8.11 13.33
N MET A 121 6.43 7.10 12.46
CA MET A 121 7.55 6.61 11.65
C MET A 121 7.99 7.60 10.56
N THR A 122 7.04 8.38 10.04
CA THR A 122 7.25 9.32 8.94
C THR A 122 7.45 10.75 9.46
N ALA A 123 6.38 11.47 9.74
CA ALA A 123 6.38 12.91 10.04
C ALA A 123 7.07 13.27 11.37
N GLU A 124 6.80 12.51 12.43
CA GLU A 124 7.33 12.84 13.77
C GLU A 124 8.83 12.55 13.86
N LEU A 125 9.29 11.36 13.45
CA LEU A 125 10.71 11.02 13.43
C LEU A 125 11.52 11.86 12.43
N ASN A 126 10.96 12.19 11.25
CA ASN A 126 11.69 13.00 10.26
C ASN A 126 12.06 14.39 10.80
N ALA A 127 11.16 15.04 11.51
CA ALA A 127 11.44 16.33 12.16
C ALA A 127 12.56 16.23 13.21
N ILE A 128 12.65 15.09 13.90
CA ILE A 128 13.72 14.83 14.88
C ILE A 128 15.06 14.60 14.15
N GLY A 129 15.07 13.88 13.03
CA GLY A 129 16.26 13.62 12.22
C GLY A 129 16.98 14.88 11.75
N PHE A 130 16.23 15.89 11.29
CA PHE A 130 16.79 17.20 10.91
C PHE A 130 17.50 17.90 12.08
N PHE A 131 16.92 17.85 13.29
CA PHE A 131 17.53 18.41 14.48
C PHE A 131 18.82 17.67 14.88
N LEU A 132 18.80 16.33 14.84
CA LEU A 132 19.90 15.48 15.33
C LEU A 132 21.23 15.76 14.61
N GLY A 133 21.19 16.00 13.29
CA GLY A 133 22.38 16.33 12.51
C GLY A 133 23.08 17.62 12.93
N GLY A 134 22.29 18.65 13.27
CA GLY A 134 22.77 19.95 13.73
C GLY A 134 22.90 20.07 15.26
N ALA A 135 22.53 19.04 16.02
CA ALA A 135 22.32 19.11 17.47
C ALA A 135 23.53 19.62 18.26
N LEU A 136 24.74 19.20 17.87
CA LEU A 136 26.01 19.68 18.44
C LEU A 136 26.65 20.77 17.59
N ALA A 137 26.56 20.63 16.27
CA ALA A 137 27.30 21.49 15.37
C ALA A 137 26.81 22.94 15.39
N ILE A 138 25.49 23.18 15.39
CA ILE A 138 24.95 24.54 15.38
C ILE A 138 25.35 25.29 16.66
N PRO A 139 25.13 24.77 17.89
CA PRO A 139 25.55 25.47 19.10
C PRO A 139 27.04 25.73 19.16
N VAL A 140 27.86 24.74 18.78
CA VAL A 140 29.31 24.89 18.78
C VAL A 140 29.75 25.94 17.76
N THR A 141 29.22 25.91 16.53
CA THR A 141 29.54 26.93 15.52
C THR A 141 29.13 28.32 15.96
N SER A 142 27.91 28.46 16.49
CA SER A 142 27.35 29.77 16.81
C SER A 142 28.04 30.36 18.05
N VAL A 143 28.25 29.58 19.11
CA VAL A 143 28.98 30.05 20.30
C VAL A 143 30.42 30.43 19.96
N LEU A 144 31.14 29.59 19.23
CA LEU A 144 32.52 29.90 18.84
C LEU A 144 32.59 31.11 17.90
N THR A 145 31.69 31.22 16.92
CA THR A 145 31.64 32.37 16.00
C THR A 145 31.31 33.66 16.74
N PHE A 146 30.35 33.63 17.67
CA PHE A 146 29.97 34.78 18.50
C PHE A 146 31.18 35.30 19.28
N PHE A 147 31.87 34.42 20.01
CA PHE A 147 33.05 34.82 20.78
C PHE A 147 34.23 35.24 19.89
N ALA A 148 34.39 34.64 18.71
CA ALA A 148 35.44 35.03 17.77
C ALA A 148 35.25 36.47 17.25
N PHE A 149 34.02 36.84 16.86
CA PHE A 149 33.73 38.21 16.44
C PHE A 149 33.79 39.19 17.62
N LEU A 150 33.30 38.78 18.80
CA LEU A 150 33.40 39.58 20.01
C LEU A 150 34.87 39.89 20.34
N PHE A 151 35.73 38.88 20.39
CA PHE A 151 37.17 39.04 20.62
C PHE A 151 37.83 39.92 19.56
N TYR A 152 37.45 39.76 18.29
CA TYR A 152 37.92 40.62 17.20
C TYR A 152 37.49 42.09 17.39
N MET A 153 36.25 42.35 17.84
CA MET A 153 35.80 43.72 18.14
C MET A 153 36.57 44.35 19.31
N PHE A 154 36.84 43.57 20.37
CA PHE A 154 37.65 44.02 21.50
C PHE A 154 39.09 44.34 21.09
N SER A 155 39.67 43.59 20.15
CA SER A 155 41.02 43.86 19.65
C SER A 155 41.10 45.12 18.76
N LEU A 156 39.97 45.57 18.19
CA LEU A 156 39.89 46.83 17.45
C LEU A 156 39.72 48.04 18.36
N SER A 157 38.76 48.01 19.29
CA SER A 157 38.55 49.07 20.28
C SER A 157 37.76 48.54 21.48
N PRO A 158 38.37 48.46 22.68
CA PRO A 158 37.69 48.00 23.89
C PRO A 158 36.49 48.87 24.27
N LEU A 159 36.58 50.20 24.10
CA LEU A 159 35.51 51.14 24.47
C LEU A 159 34.26 50.93 23.61
N LEU A 160 34.44 50.85 22.28
CA LEU A 160 33.32 50.62 21.36
C LEU A 160 32.73 49.23 21.56
N ALA A 161 33.57 48.21 21.76
CA ALA A 161 33.12 46.85 22.04
C ALA A 161 32.22 46.79 23.28
N VAL A 162 32.61 47.43 24.40
CA VAL A 162 31.78 47.44 25.63
C VAL A 162 30.43 48.12 25.40
N LEU A 163 30.42 49.29 24.74
CA LEU A 163 29.18 50.02 24.44
C LEU A 163 28.23 49.21 23.56
N THR A 164 28.77 48.53 22.56
CA THR A 164 27.99 47.65 21.68
C THR A 164 27.49 46.40 22.41
N VAL A 165 28.32 45.81 23.29
CA VAL A 165 27.95 44.65 24.10
C VAL A 165 26.83 44.97 25.09
N ALA A 166 26.79 46.22 25.60
CA ALA A 166 25.77 46.67 26.55
C ALA A 166 24.33 46.62 26.00
N ILE A 167 24.13 46.54 24.68
CA ILE A 167 22.81 46.38 24.06
C ILE A 167 22.27 44.95 24.29
N TYR A 168 23.12 43.93 24.22
CA TYR A 168 22.70 42.53 24.23
C TYR A 168 22.01 42.05 25.52
N PRO A 169 22.40 42.45 26.75
CA PRO A 169 21.67 42.06 27.97
C PRO A 169 20.17 42.37 27.93
N PHE A 170 19.78 43.49 27.32
CA PHE A 170 18.38 43.85 27.14
C PHE A 170 17.69 42.92 26.13
N GLU A 171 18.38 42.62 25.03
CA GLU A 171 17.93 41.68 24.01
C GLU A 171 17.75 40.25 24.58
N PHE A 172 18.70 39.81 25.42
CA PHE A 172 18.67 38.53 26.16
C PHE A 172 17.50 38.44 27.15
N ALA A 173 16.94 39.56 27.63
CA ALA A 173 15.78 39.55 28.50
C ALA A 173 14.46 39.58 27.71
N LEU A 174 14.36 40.47 26.72
CA LEU A 174 13.11 40.72 25.99
C LEU A 174 12.76 39.59 25.01
N ILE A 175 13.72 39.09 24.24
CA ILE A 175 13.46 38.08 23.21
C ILE A 175 12.96 36.76 23.84
N PRO A 176 13.60 36.18 24.87
CA PRO A 176 13.13 34.93 25.47
C PRO A 176 11.74 35.04 26.08
N TYR A 177 11.38 36.20 26.64
CA TYR A 177 10.03 36.46 27.16
C TYR A 177 8.97 36.36 26.05
N LEU A 178 9.18 37.06 24.93
CA LEU A 178 8.29 36.98 23.77
C LEU A 178 8.28 35.59 23.14
N GLN A 179 9.44 34.93 23.10
CA GLN A 179 9.60 33.58 22.55
C GLN A 179 8.84 32.54 23.38
N LYS A 180 8.84 32.65 24.71
CA LYS A 180 8.07 31.76 25.58
C LYS A 180 6.56 31.84 25.29
N LYS A 181 6.06 33.05 25.03
CA LYS A 181 4.67 33.28 24.60
C LYS A 181 4.39 32.70 23.22
N TYR A 182 5.29 32.91 22.25
CA TYR A 182 5.20 32.32 20.90
C TYR A 182 5.14 30.78 20.97
N ASN A 183 6.06 30.15 21.71
CA ASN A 183 6.14 28.69 21.83
C ASN A 183 4.88 28.10 22.45
N ARG A 184 4.26 28.76 23.44
CA ARG A 184 3.00 28.33 24.04
C ARG A 184 1.86 28.30 23.01
N ILE A 185 1.70 29.38 22.24
CA ILE A 185 0.67 29.48 21.21
C ILE A 185 0.93 28.48 20.08
N ASN A 186 2.19 28.28 19.68
CA ASN A 186 2.55 27.30 18.65
C ASN A 186 2.19 25.87 19.08
N LYS A 187 2.41 25.53 20.35
CA LYS A 187 2.00 24.23 20.91
C LYS A 187 0.49 24.03 20.86
N GLU A 188 -0.29 25.04 21.24
CA GLU A 188 -1.76 25.02 21.13
C GLU A 188 -2.20 24.83 19.66
N ARG A 189 -1.59 25.56 18.73
CA ARG A 189 -1.83 25.47 17.29
C ARG A 189 -1.56 24.07 16.72
N ILE A 190 -0.45 23.44 17.10
CA ILE A 190 -0.12 22.07 16.65
C ILE A 190 -1.17 21.07 17.14
N ASN A 191 -1.59 21.18 18.41
CA ASN A 191 -2.61 20.29 18.98
C ASN A 191 -3.98 20.46 18.29
N THR A 192 -4.39 21.71 17.99
CA THR A 192 -5.62 21.99 17.24
C THR A 192 -5.54 21.43 15.81
N THR A 193 -4.42 21.60 15.11
CA THR A 193 -4.23 21.01 13.77
C THR A 193 -4.35 19.48 13.78
N ARG A 194 -3.76 18.80 14.78
CA ARG A 194 -3.86 17.34 14.92
C ARG A 194 -5.28 16.88 15.24
N SER A 195 -5.95 17.56 16.16
CA SER A 195 -7.33 17.22 16.54
C SER A 195 -8.28 17.37 15.35
N MET A 196 -8.08 18.41 14.55
CA MET A 196 -8.80 18.60 13.29
C MET A 196 -8.54 17.46 12.30
N ALA A 197 -7.29 17.03 12.14
CA ALA A 197 -6.95 15.90 11.27
C ALA A 197 -7.61 14.58 11.73
N ASN A 198 -7.69 14.34 13.05
CA ASN A 198 -8.38 13.18 13.59
C ASN A 198 -9.88 13.19 13.28
N VAL A 199 -10.54 14.35 13.39
CA VAL A 199 -11.96 14.50 13.04
C VAL A 199 -12.19 14.28 11.55
N VAL A 200 -11.32 14.80 10.69
CA VAL A 200 -11.40 14.54 9.24
C VAL A 200 -11.24 13.04 8.95
N ASN A 201 -10.30 12.37 9.62
CA ASN A 201 -10.10 10.93 9.47
C ASN A 201 -11.31 10.11 9.97
N GLU A 202 -11.92 10.52 11.08
CA GLU A 202 -13.16 9.93 11.61
C GLU A 202 -14.31 10.06 10.60
N ALA A 203 -14.53 11.27 10.04
CA ALA A 203 -15.56 11.52 9.03
C ALA A 203 -15.35 10.70 7.75
N ILE A 204 -14.11 10.62 7.24
CA ILE A 204 -13.81 9.83 6.03
C ILE A 204 -13.97 8.33 6.31
N SER A 205 -13.58 7.85 7.49
CA SER A 205 -13.74 6.43 7.85
C SER A 205 -15.20 6.05 8.01
N GLY A 206 -16.02 6.94 8.55
CA GLY A 206 -17.47 6.81 8.72
C GLY A 206 -18.29 7.39 7.57
N ILE A 207 -17.71 7.52 6.36
CA ILE A 207 -18.36 8.26 5.25
C ILE A 207 -19.73 7.66 4.87
N HIS A 208 -19.88 6.33 4.99
CA HIS A 208 -21.13 5.64 4.74
C HIS A 208 -22.25 6.10 5.70
N GLU A 209 -21.95 6.31 6.98
CA GLU A 209 -22.91 6.83 7.95
C GLU A 209 -23.34 8.26 7.61
N ILE A 210 -22.39 9.10 7.17
CA ILE A 210 -22.68 10.48 6.77
C ILE A 210 -23.58 10.49 5.53
N HIS A 211 -23.29 9.67 4.52
CA HIS A 211 -24.09 9.58 3.31
C HIS A 211 -25.48 8.98 3.58
N ALA A 212 -25.55 7.91 4.36
CA ALA A 212 -26.81 7.24 4.69
C ALA A 212 -27.76 8.13 5.51
N ASN A 213 -27.22 8.96 6.41
CA ASN A 213 -28.00 9.80 7.31
C ASN A 213 -28.01 11.29 6.91
N ALA A 214 -27.55 11.64 5.70
CA ALA A 214 -27.42 13.02 5.20
C ALA A 214 -26.67 13.97 6.18
N GLY A 215 -25.65 13.47 6.88
CA GLY A 215 -24.94 14.15 7.96
C GLY A 215 -23.98 15.28 7.53
N PHE A 216 -23.94 15.65 6.26
CA PHE A 216 -22.95 16.56 5.68
C PHE A 216 -22.83 17.90 6.44
N GLY A 217 -23.95 18.53 6.77
CA GLY A 217 -23.97 19.81 7.47
C GLY A 217 -23.47 19.76 8.91
N LEU A 218 -23.58 18.60 9.59
CA LEU A 218 -23.06 18.41 10.94
C LEU A 218 -21.53 18.38 10.92
N GLU A 219 -20.95 17.60 10.00
CA GLU A 219 -19.50 17.47 9.87
C GLU A 219 -18.85 18.75 9.34
N GLU A 220 -19.50 19.47 8.41
CA GLU A 220 -19.04 20.78 7.97
C GLU A 220 -18.95 21.79 9.13
N ARG A 221 -20.00 21.86 9.97
CA ARG A 221 -20.01 22.74 11.16
C ARG A 221 -18.92 22.35 12.16
N ARG A 222 -18.71 21.05 12.38
CA ARG A 222 -17.67 20.52 13.27
C ARG A 222 -16.29 20.95 12.79
N LEU A 223 -15.99 20.76 11.49
CA LEU A 223 -14.72 21.19 10.88
C LEU A 223 -14.54 22.71 10.92
N ALA A 224 -15.60 23.47 10.62
CA ALA A 224 -15.58 24.94 10.67
C ALA A 224 -15.24 25.49 12.07
N GLY A 225 -15.60 24.77 13.15
CA GLY A 225 -15.20 25.12 14.52
C GLY A 225 -13.69 25.05 14.73
N PHE A 226 -13.04 24.00 14.22
CA PHE A 226 -11.58 23.87 14.27
C PHE A 226 -10.87 24.92 13.43
N ILE A 227 -11.36 25.18 12.22
CA ILE A 227 -10.79 26.20 11.32
C ILE A 227 -10.81 27.59 11.98
N ARG A 228 -11.94 27.97 12.59
CA ARG A 228 -12.05 29.26 13.32
C ARG A 228 -11.06 29.36 14.48
N THR A 229 -10.93 28.29 15.26
CA THR A 229 -9.99 28.23 16.39
C THR A 229 -8.54 28.35 15.90
N LEU A 230 -8.19 27.61 14.85
CA LEU A 230 -6.87 27.62 14.23
C LEU A 230 -6.53 29.01 13.67
N TYR A 231 -7.47 29.66 13.00
CA TYR A 231 -7.30 31.04 12.52
C TYR A 231 -6.99 32.01 13.66
N GLY A 232 -7.74 31.94 14.76
CA GLY A 232 -7.49 32.77 15.95
C GLY A 232 -6.11 32.56 16.57
N GLN A 233 -5.65 31.31 16.64
CA GLN A 233 -4.31 30.95 17.11
C GLN A 233 -3.22 31.47 16.17
N LEU A 234 -3.37 31.27 14.85
CA LEU A 234 -2.42 31.75 13.85
C LEU A 234 -2.29 33.28 13.90
N LYS A 235 -3.40 34.00 13.98
CA LYS A 235 -3.38 35.47 14.13
C LYS A 235 -2.54 35.90 15.35
N ARG A 236 -2.80 35.33 16.53
CA ARG A 236 -2.04 35.63 17.76
C ARG A 236 -0.56 35.24 17.62
N LEU A 237 -0.27 34.10 16.99
CA LEU A 237 1.08 33.62 16.73
C LEU A 237 1.87 34.61 15.85
N PHE A 238 1.27 35.08 14.74
CA PHE A 238 1.90 36.03 13.84
C PHE A 238 2.11 37.40 14.47
N ILE A 239 1.16 37.89 15.29
CA ILE A 239 1.35 39.15 16.04
C ILE A 239 2.60 39.07 16.93
N VAL A 240 2.77 37.98 17.69
CA VAL A 240 3.95 37.80 18.54
C VAL A 240 5.22 37.63 17.69
N LYS A 241 5.15 36.87 16.59
CA LYS A 241 6.28 36.69 15.66
C LYS A 241 6.78 38.01 15.08
N TYR A 242 5.88 38.88 14.65
CA TYR A 242 6.24 40.19 14.13
C TYR A 242 6.75 41.12 15.22
N GLY A 243 6.23 41.03 16.46
CA GLY A 243 6.79 41.73 17.62
C GLY A 243 8.24 41.33 17.91
N ILE A 244 8.59 40.04 17.80
CA ILE A 244 9.98 39.57 17.91
C ILE A 244 10.83 40.17 16.78
N LYS A 245 10.37 40.10 15.52
CA LYS A 245 11.10 40.64 14.37
C LYS A 245 11.31 42.15 14.47
N PHE A 246 10.31 42.90 14.93
CA PHE A 246 10.41 44.34 15.15
C PHE A 246 11.45 44.67 16.22
N SER A 247 11.36 44.02 17.38
CA SER A 247 12.29 44.23 18.50
C SER A 247 13.73 43.97 18.04
N ASN A 248 13.93 42.86 17.33
CA ASN A 248 15.22 42.48 16.79
C ASN A 248 15.79 43.51 15.80
N ASN A 249 15.01 43.92 14.79
CA ASN A 249 15.44 44.94 13.83
C ASN A 249 15.81 46.26 14.52
N LEU A 250 15.08 46.64 15.56
CA LEU A 250 15.35 47.85 16.34
C LEU A 250 16.71 47.77 17.05
N PHE A 251 17.07 46.63 17.68
CA PHE A 251 18.38 46.47 18.33
C PHE A 251 19.53 46.46 17.34
N GLN A 252 19.36 45.85 16.18
CA GLN A 252 20.39 45.86 15.14
C GLN A 252 20.76 47.28 14.71
N SER A 253 19.79 48.19 14.64
CA SER A 253 20.03 49.60 14.29
C SER A 253 20.80 50.39 15.36
N PHE A 254 20.83 49.96 16.62
CA PHE A 254 21.57 50.68 17.67
C PHE A 254 23.09 50.55 17.56
N GLY A 255 23.62 49.45 17.04
CA GLY A 255 25.07 49.29 16.88
C GLY A 255 25.71 50.30 15.92
N PRO A 256 25.23 50.45 14.67
CA PRO A 256 25.71 51.48 13.75
C PRO A 256 25.49 52.88 14.31
N PHE A 257 24.37 53.11 15.01
CA PHE A 257 24.12 54.39 15.68
C PHE A 257 25.19 54.72 16.73
N ILE A 258 25.50 53.80 17.64
CA ILE A 258 26.58 53.98 18.63
C ILE A 258 27.94 54.13 17.92
N LEU A 259 28.19 53.35 16.88
CA LEU A 259 29.45 53.38 16.14
C LEU A 259 29.64 54.72 15.43
N PHE A 260 28.63 55.28 14.78
CA PHE A 260 28.73 56.57 14.11
C PHE A 260 28.86 57.72 15.11
N LEU A 261 28.14 57.64 16.24
CA LEU A 261 28.21 58.67 17.28
C LEU A 261 29.57 58.67 18.00
N VAL A 262 29.97 57.54 18.57
CA VAL A 262 31.17 57.43 19.41
C VAL A 262 32.40 57.08 18.60
N GLY A 263 32.29 56.15 17.65
CA GLY A 263 33.39 55.77 16.75
C GLY A 263 33.73 56.89 15.76
N GLY A 264 32.74 57.65 15.28
CA GLY A 264 32.95 58.88 14.51
C GLY A 264 33.71 59.94 15.31
N TYR A 265 33.33 60.17 16.57
CA TYR A 265 34.05 61.08 17.47
C TYR A 265 35.50 60.65 17.72
N LEU A 266 35.73 59.35 17.95
CA LEU A 266 37.09 58.79 18.11
C LEU A 266 37.93 58.88 16.84
N ALA A 267 37.31 58.74 15.67
CA ALA A 267 37.98 58.89 14.38
C ALA A 267 38.37 60.35 14.12
N ILE A 268 37.50 61.32 14.43
CA ILE A 268 37.81 62.76 14.35
C ILE A 268 38.96 63.12 15.30
N SER A 269 38.99 62.50 16.49
CA SER A 269 40.05 62.69 17.49
C SER A 269 41.37 62.00 17.12
N GLY A 270 41.45 61.28 15.99
CA GLY A 270 42.65 60.57 15.52
C GLY A 270 42.98 59.26 16.25
N HIS A 271 42.12 58.80 17.17
CA HIS A 271 42.36 57.61 17.99
C HIS A 271 41.80 56.32 17.38
N PHE A 272 41.09 56.41 16.24
CA PHE A 272 40.46 55.28 15.58
C PHE A 272 40.55 55.39 14.06
N SER A 273 41.10 54.38 13.38
CA SER A 273 41.33 54.43 11.92
C SER A 273 40.06 54.15 11.13
N LEU A 274 39.94 54.77 9.95
CA LEU A 274 38.79 54.58 9.07
C LEU A 274 38.61 53.11 8.65
N GLY A 275 39.70 52.38 8.39
CA GLY A 275 39.63 50.95 8.10
C GLY A 275 39.22 50.08 9.29
N ALA A 276 39.57 50.49 10.52
CA ALA A 276 39.09 49.82 11.73
C ALA A 276 37.59 50.10 11.96
N LEU A 277 37.09 51.28 11.60
CA LEU A 277 35.66 51.62 11.65
C LEU A 277 34.84 50.73 10.71
N VAL A 278 35.27 50.56 9.46
CA VAL A 278 34.60 49.67 8.49
C VAL A 278 34.63 48.22 8.96
N ALA A 279 35.79 47.73 9.42
CA ALA A 279 35.91 46.36 9.92
C ALA A 279 35.11 46.12 11.21
N PHE A 280 34.96 47.13 12.07
CA PHE A 280 34.13 47.06 13.27
C PHE A 280 32.64 47.01 12.90
N LEU A 281 32.18 47.83 11.95
CA LEU A 281 30.80 47.79 11.46
C LEU A 281 30.47 46.41 10.86
N SER A 282 31.35 45.88 10.01
CA SER A 282 31.19 44.54 9.44
C SER A 282 31.29 43.40 10.47
N ALA A 283 32.11 43.55 11.51
CA ALA A 283 32.17 42.60 12.61
C ALA A 283 30.86 42.62 13.42
N TYR A 284 30.35 43.81 13.76
CA TYR A 284 29.10 43.99 14.49
C TYR A 284 27.91 43.36 13.76
N GLU A 285 27.73 43.63 12.47
CA GLU A 285 26.65 43.02 11.67
C GLU A 285 26.70 41.48 11.74
N LYS A 286 27.90 40.89 11.74
CA LYS A 286 28.10 39.45 11.81
C LYS A 286 27.97 38.84 13.21
N VAL A 287 28.10 39.61 14.30
CA VAL A 287 27.87 39.11 15.68
C VAL A 287 26.43 38.67 15.89
N TYR A 288 25.50 39.28 15.17
CA TYR A 288 24.07 38.98 15.28
C TYR A 288 23.70 37.59 14.72
N ASP A 289 24.31 37.15 13.62
CA ASP A 289 23.96 35.89 12.96
C ASP A 289 24.05 34.66 13.89
N PRO A 290 25.14 34.44 14.66
CA PRO A 290 25.21 33.34 15.63
C PRO A 290 24.12 33.36 16.69
N TRP A 291 23.72 34.55 17.15
CA TRP A 291 22.66 34.68 18.14
C TRP A 291 21.31 34.25 17.55
N LYS A 292 21.01 34.68 16.32
CA LYS A 292 19.83 34.24 15.57
C LYS A 292 19.82 32.72 15.38
N GLU A 293 20.95 32.14 14.97
CA GLU A 293 21.09 30.68 14.80
C GLU A 293 20.83 29.92 16.11
N MET A 294 21.30 30.45 17.25
CA MET A 294 21.03 29.86 18.57
C MET A 294 19.55 29.91 18.96
N LEU A 295 18.86 30.99 18.61
CA LEU A 295 17.42 31.12 18.87
C LEU A 295 16.63 30.12 18.01
N GLU A 296 16.95 30.02 16.72
CA GLU A 296 16.34 29.04 15.80
C GLU A 296 16.64 27.60 16.24
N TYR A 297 17.87 27.34 16.70
CA TYR A 297 18.26 26.07 17.30
C TYR A 297 17.41 25.75 18.53
N TYR A 298 17.23 26.69 19.46
CA TYR A 298 16.43 26.46 20.66
C TYR A 298 14.98 26.12 20.33
N GLN A 299 14.39 26.79 19.33
CA GLN A 299 13.05 26.46 18.84
C GLN A 299 13.00 25.02 18.28
N SER A 300 13.93 24.69 17.38
CA SER A 300 14.05 23.35 16.79
C SER A 300 14.25 22.26 17.85
N PHE A 301 15.09 22.52 18.85
CA PHE A 301 15.31 21.62 19.98
C PHE A 301 14.04 21.36 20.79
N GLN A 302 13.27 22.41 21.11
CA GLN A 302 12.02 22.25 21.86
C GLN A 302 11.01 21.43 21.05
N ASP A 303 10.87 21.73 19.77
CA ASP A 303 9.97 20.99 18.88
C ASP A 303 10.38 19.52 18.78
N ALA A 304 11.67 19.23 18.52
CA ALA A 304 12.19 17.86 18.45
C ALA A 304 12.03 17.11 19.78
N ARG A 305 12.31 17.77 20.92
CA ARG A 305 12.16 17.18 22.25
C ARG A 305 10.72 16.80 22.57
N VAL A 306 9.75 17.67 22.23
CA VAL A 306 8.32 17.40 22.45
C VAL A 306 7.85 16.23 21.60
N ARG A 307 8.17 16.23 20.30
CA ARG A 307 7.81 15.14 19.37
C ARG A 307 8.45 13.82 19.78
N TYR A 308 9.74 13.84 20.14
CA TYR A 308 10.46 12.64 20.58
C TYR A 308 9.83 12.04 21.84
N ARG A 309 9.56 12.87 22.86
CA ARG A 309 8.91 12.41 24.09
C ARG A 309 7.51 11.85 23.82
N GLN A 310 6.78 12.43 22.88
CA GLN A 310 5.47 11.93 22.49
C GLN A 310 5.56 10.55 21.82
N VAL A 311 6.42 10.39 20.82
CA VAL A 311 6.65 9.09 20.15
C VAL A 311 7.07 8.05 21.17
N VAL A 312 8.07 8.35 22.00
CA VAL A 312 8.51 7.46 23.07
C VAL A 312 7.37 7.06 23.99
N ARG A 313 6.58 8.03 24.50
CA ARG A 313 5.46 7.76 25.42
C ARG A 313 4.37 6.90 24.78
N ILE A 314 4.10 7.08 23.49
CA ILE A 314 3.10 6.28 22.76
C ILE A 314 3.53 4.81 22.73
N PHE A 315 4.81 4.52 22.51
CA PHE A 315 5.32 3.16 22.35
C PHE A 315 6.02 2.60 23.60
N ASP A 316 5.91 3.25 24.76
CA ASP A 316 6.54 2.84 26.02
C ASP A 316 5.77 1.71 26.71
N GLN A 317 5.63 0.60 26.00
CA GLN A 317 5.13 -0.67 26.53
C GLN A 317 6.20 -1.74 26.36
N GLU A 318 6.20 -2.71 27.28
CA GLU A 318 7.13 -3.83 27.24
C GLU A 318 6.51 -4.97 26.41
N PRO A 319 7.27 -5.58 25.49
CA PRO A 319 6.86 -6.83 24.86
C PRO A 319 6.56 -7.88 25.95
N PRO A 320 5.41 -8.57 25.88
CA PRO A 320 5.01 -9.52 26.92
C PRO A 320 5.91 -10.76 26.96
N HIS A 321 6.46 -11.16 25.80
CA HIS A 321 7.29 -12.35 25.66
C HIS A 321 8.56 -12.05 24.85
N PRO A 322 9.66 -12.78 25.10
CA PRO A 322 10.85 -12.71 24.27
C PRO A 322 10.57 -13.27 22.87
N LEU A 323 11.28 -12.76 21.87
CA LEU A 323 11.18 -13.28 20.50
C LEU A 323 11.85 -14.66 20.36
N LEU A 324 13.06 -14.80 20.91
CA LEU A 324 13.90 -15.98 20.83
C LEU A 324 14.03 -16.65 22.21
N PRO A 325 14.30 -17.96 22.28
CA PRO A 325 14.54 -18.64 23.55
C PRO A 325 15.85 -18.17 24.20
N GLU A 326 15.81 -17.84 25.50
CA GLU A 326 17.00 -17.46 26.25
C GLU A 326 17.73 -18.70 26.79
N GLY A 327 18.92 -18.97 26.27
CA GLY A 327 19.87 -19.92 26.87
C GLY A 327 19.47 -21.41 26.80
N ARG A 328 18.45 -21.78 26.01
CA ARG A 328 18.02 -23.17 25.78
C ARG A 328 17.85 -23.48 24.28
N GLY A 329 17.96 -24.76 23.93
CA GLY A 329 17.67 -25.26 22.58
C GLY A 329 16.17 -25.26 22.27
N ILE A 330 15.83 -25.50 21.00
CA ILE A 330 14.43 -25.54 20.51
C ILE A 330 13.69 -26.70 21.19
N LEU A 331 12.52 -26.41 21.77
CA LEU A 331 11.63 -27.41 22.35
C LEU A 331 10.78 -28.08 21.26
N HIS A 332 10.60 -29.39 21.37
CA HIS A 332 9.65 -30.15 20.54
C HIS A 332 8.39 -30.43 21.34
N PHE A 333 7.24 -30.09 20.76
CA PHE A 333 5.95 -30.20 21.41
C PHE A 333 5.16 -31.39 20.87
N LYS A 334 4.51 -32.14 21.76
CA LYS A 334 3.58 -33.23 21.45
C LYS A 334 2.13 -32.72 21.34
N GLY A 335 1.82 -31.60 21.97
CA GLY A 335 0.52 -30.95 21.86
C GLY A 335 -0.42 -31.18 23.05
N GLU A 336 0.10 -31.49 24.23
CA GLU A 336 -0.69 -31.49 25.47
C GLU A 336 -0.96 -30.06 25.94
N ILE A 337 -2.19 -29.76 26.35
CA ILE A 337 -2.58 -28.43 26.86
C ILE A 337 -3.25 -28.57 28.22
N GLU A 338 -2.74 -27.87 29.23
CA GLU A 338 -3.29 -27.89 30.57
C GLU A 338 -3.52 -26.46 31.10
N LEU A 339 -4.76 -26.14 31.46
CA LEU A 339 -5.11 -24.91 32.16
C LEU A 339 -5.46 -25.21 33.61
N LYS A 340 -4.88 -24.43 34.54
CA LYS A 340 -5.15 -24.52 35.98
C LYS A 340 -5.70 -23.20 36.49
N ASN A 341 -6.99 -23.17 36.83
CA ASN A 341 -7.69 -22.02 37.39
C ASN A 341 -7.46 -20.71 36.60
N ALA A 342 -7.40 -20.81 35.28
CA ALA A 342 -7.08 -19.70 34.40
C ALA A 342 -8.18 -18.63 34.41
N SER A 343 -7.78 -17.37 34.59
CA SER A 343 -8.69 -16.22 34.54
C SER A 343 -8.11 -15.10 33.69
N PHE A 344 -8.99 -14.38 33.01
CA PHE A 344 -8.62 -13.25 32.15
C PHE A 344 -9.59 -12.08 32.39
N THR A 345 -9.02 -10.91 32.68
CA THR A 345 -9.77 -9.69 32.96
C THR A 345 -9.27 -8.56 32.06
N VAL A 346 -10.19 -7.93 31.33
CA VAL A 346 -9.90 -6.77 30.49
C VAL A 346 -9.99 -5.50 31.33
N ASP A 347 -8.96 -4.65 31.21
CA ASP A 347 -8.83 -3.36 31.91
C ASP A 347 -9.03 -3.44 33.44
N GLY A 348 -8.79 -4.62 34.02
CA GLY A 348 -8.99 -4.89 35.45
C GLY A 348 -10.44 -4.81 35.93
N ARG A 349 -11.43 -4.73 35.03
CA ARG A 349 -12.85 -4.54 35.37
C ARG A 349 -13.74 -5.66 34.87
N VAL A 350 -13.58 -6.06 33.60
CA VAL A 350 -14.47 -7.03 32.96
C VAL A 350 -13.79 -8.38 32.91
N ARG A 351 -14.28 -9.32 33.71
CA ARG A 351 -13.78 -10.69 33.76
C ARG A 351 -14.39 -11.49 32.62
N LEU A 352 -13.58 -11.86 31.63
CA LEU A 352 -14.03 -12.65 30.48
C LEU A 352 -13.79 -14.15 30.66
N LEU A 353 -12.82 -14.53 31.51
CA LEU A 353 -12.59 -15.91 31.94
C LEU A 353 -12.47 -15.99 33.46
N ASP A 354 -13.12 -16.98 34.06
CA ASP A 354 -13.16 -17.22 35.50
C ASP A 354 -12.79 -18.66 35.84
N ARG A 355 -11.58 -18.83 36.40
CA ARG A 355 -11.07 -20.11 36.97
C ARG A 355 -11.28 -21.33 36.06
N VAL A 356 -11.11 -21.14 34.76
CA VAL A 356 -11.22 -22.22 33.77
C VAL A 356 -10.09 -23.22 34.01
N SER A 357 -10.46 -24.49 34.23
CA SER A 357 -9.51 -25.59 34.36
C SER A 357 -9.89 -26.69 33.37
N LEU A 358 -8.95 -27.07 32.52
CA LEU A 358 -9.15 -28.11 31.52
C LEU A 358 -7.80 -28.76 31.18
N HIS A 359 -7.87 -29.98 30.67
CA HIS A 359 -6.71 -30.76 30.25
C HIS A 359 -7.02 -31.44 28.93
N VAL A 360 -6.27 -31.13 27.88
CA VAL A 360 -6.39 -31.69 26.51
C VAL A 360 -5.20 -32.58 26.24
N ARG A 361 -5.46 -33.82 25.83
CA ARG A 361 -4.43 -34.81 25.53
C ARG A 361 -3.87 -34.58 24.12
N PRO A 362 -2.61 -34.99 23.86
CA PRO A 362 -2.04 -35.00 22.52
C PRO A 362 -2.93 -35.74 21.52
N GLY A 363 -3.23 -35.14 20.37
CA GLY A 363 -4.02 -35.76 19.31
C GLY A 363 -5.54 -35.70 19.50
N GLU A 364 -6.03 -35.08 20.57
CA GLU A 364 -7.46 -34.99 20.87
C GLU A 364 -8.14 -33.87 20.06
N LEU A 365 -9.33 -34.15 19.52
CA LEU A 365 -10.21 -33.15 18.91
C LEU A 365 -11.20 -32.61 19.95
N VAL A 366 -11.08 -31.32 20.28
CA VAL A 366 -11.91 -30.65 21.30
C VAL A 366 -12.77 -29.55 20.70
N ALA A 367 -14.07 -29.59 20.95
CA ALA A 367 -15.00 -28.53 20.60
C ALA A 367 -15.27 -27.59 21.78
N LEU A 368 -15.12 -26.28 21.57
CA LEU A 368 -15.54 -25.23 22.49
C LEU A 368 -16.90 -24.69 22.05
N VAL A 369 -17.93 -24.84 22.90
CA VAL A 369 -19.32 -24.44 22.61
C VAL A 369 -19.87 -23.50 23.67
N GLY A 370 -20.89 -22.72 23.31
CA GLY A 370 -21.54 -21.76 24.22
C GLY A 370 -22.08 -20.53 23.50
N PHE A 371 -22.92 -19.74 24.18
CA PHE A 371 -23.49 -18.52 23.62
C PHE A 371 -22.45 -17.47 23.21
N SER A 372 -22.84 -16.51 22.36
CA SER A 372 -21.98 -15.37 22.03
C SER A 372 -21.60 -14.61 23.31
N GLY A 373 -20.33 -14.22 23.44
CA GLY A 373 -19.80 -13.58 24.65
C GLY A 373 -19.46 -14.51 25.82
N SER A 374 -19.60 -15.84 25.68
CA SER A 374 -19.30 -16.78 26.78
C SER A 374 -17.80 -16.96 27.12
N GLY A 375 -16.90 -16.37 26.33
CA GLY A 375 -15.44 -16.41 26.57
C GLY A 375 -14.64 -17.33 25.63
N LYS A 376 -15.30 -18.06 24.71
CA LYS A 376 -14.65 -19.04 23.80
C LYS A 376 -13.46 -18.49 23.02
N SER A 377 -13.65 -17.42 22.25
CA SER A 377 -12.58 -16.78 21.48
C SER A 377 -11.49 -16.20 22.38
N THR A 378 -11.85 -15.73 23.59
CA THR A 378 -10.85 -15.24 24.56
C THR A 378 -9.96 -16.38 25.06
N LEU A 379 -10.54 -17.54 25.34
CA LEU A 379 -9.80 -18.75 25.71
C LEU A 379 -8.86 -19.20 24.59
N ALA A 380 -9.35 -19.25 23.35
CA ALA A 380 -8.55 -19.58 22.17
C ALA A 380 -7.35 -18.61 21.99
N LEU A 381 -7.57 -17.31 22.16
CA LEU A 381 -6.50 -16.29 22.09
C LEU A 381 -5.46 -16.46 23.22
N CYS A 382 -5.87 -16.86 24.42
CA CYS A 382 -4.94 -17.15 25.52
C CYS A 382 -4.10 -18.40 25.21
N MET A 383 -4.74 -19.47 24.70
CA MET A 383 -4.05 -20.70 24.28
C MET A 383 -3.03 -20.46 23.16
N ALA A 384 -3.30 -19.52 22.27
CA ALA A 384 -2.37 -19.10 21.21
C ALA A 384 -1.26 -18.11 21.67
N GLN A 385 -1.13 -17.85 22.98
CA GLN A 385 -0.24 -16.83 23.55
C GLN A 385 -0.44 -15.43 22.95
N LEU A 386 -1.64 -15.11 22.45
CA LEU A 386 -1.98 -13.76 21.97
C LEU A 386 -2.45 -12.86 23.11
N TYR A 387 -2.94 -13.48 24.20
CA TYR A 387 -3.23 -12.84 25.47
C TYR A 387 -2.58 -13.54 26.65
N ASP A 388 -2.14 -12.73 27.62
CA ASP A 388 -1.65 -13.20 28.91
C ASP A 388 -2.80 -13.39 29.89
N LEU A 389 -2.76 -14.49 30.63
CA LEU A 389 -3.69 -14.73 31.73
C LEU A 389 -3.46 -13.71 32.86
N THR A 390 -4.56 -13.29 33.50
CA THR A 390 -4.50 -12.43 34.69
C THR A 390 -4.16 -13.23 35.95
N SER A 391 -4.64 -14.47 36.04
CA SER A 391 -4.31 -15.41 37.11
C SER A 391 -4.48 -16.87 36.64
N GLY A 392 -3.89 -17.81 37.38
CA GLY A 392 -3.79 -19.22 36.99
C GLY A 392 -2.57 -19.48 36.11
N SER A 393 -2.51 -20.67 35.50
CA SER A 393 -1.42 -21.06 34.61
C SER A 393 -1.93 -21.81 33.38
N LEU A 394 -1.28 -21.58 32.25
CA LEU A 394 -1.46 -22.31 31.00
C LEU A 394 -0.14 -23.01 30.68
N LEU A 395 -0.19 -24.34 30.52
CA LEU A 395 0.96 -25.20 30.26
C LEU A 395 0.76 -25.87 28.90
N ILE A 396 1.82 -25.90 28.08
CA ILE A 396 1.90 -26.73 26.87
C ILE A 396 3.03 -27.74 27.09
N ASP A 397 2.72 -29.04 27.05
CA ASP A 397 3.64 -30.14 27.38
C ASP A 397 4.42 -29.91 28.69
N GLY A 398 3.74 -29.38 29.72
CA GLY A 398 4.32 -29.06 31.03
C GLY A 398 5.12 -27.75 31.10
N HIS A 399 5.30 -27.02 30.00
CA HIS A 399 5.96 -25.72 29.98
C HIS A 399 4.98 -24.56 30.07
N ASP A 400 5.24 -23.62 30.99
CA ASP A 400 4.41 -22.42 31.17
C ASP A 400 4.49 -21.51 29.95
N VAL A 401 3.34 -21.29 29.31
CA VAL A 401 3.21 -20.48 28.09
C VAL A 401 3.68 -19.05 28.28
N SER A 402 3.57 -18.47 29.48
CA SER A 402 4.05 -17.10 29.75
C SER A 402 5.57 -16.96 29.59
N ARG A 403 6.32 -18.07 29.73
CA ARG A 403 7.78 -18.12 29.65
C ARG A 403 8.31 -18.63 28.31
N LEU A 404 7.42 -19.06 27.42
CA LEU A 404 7.80 -19.49 26.08
C LEU A 404 8.05 -18.27 25.19
N SER A 405 9.06 -18.35 24.34
CA SER A 405 9.33 -17.34 23.33
C SER A 405 8.32 -17.41 22.19
N LYS A 406 8.17 -16.32 21.43
CA LYS A 406 7.28 -16.27 20.27
C LYS A 406 7.66 -17.28 19.18
N GLN A 407 8.96 -17.52 19.01
CA GLN A 407 9.47 -18.55 18.12
C GLN A 407 9.01 -19.96 18.53
N GLU A 408 9.15 -20.32 19.82
CA GLU A 408 8.73 -21.63 20.32
C GLU A 408 7.22 -21.85 20.18
N ILE A 409 6.40 -20.86 20.54
CA ILE A 409 4.94 -20.93 20.34
C ILE A 409 4.58 -20.99 18.86
N SER A 410 5.30 -20.28 18.00
CA SER A 410 5.06 -20.34 16.56
C SER A 410 5.38 -21.71 15.99
N ALA A 411 6.34 -22.47 16.53
CA ALA A 411 6.55 -23.86 16.13
C ALA A 411 5.48 -24.81 16.69
N ALA A 412 4.92 -24.51 17.86
CA ALA A 412 3.97 -25.39 18.56
C ALA A 412 2.51 -25.22 18.14
N VAL A 413 2.08 -23.98 17.88
CA VAL A 413 0.67 -23.61 17.75
C VAL A 413 0.40 -22.92 16.42
N THR A 414 -0.66 -23.36 15.74
CA THR A 414 -1.33 -22.63 14.66
C THR A 414 -2.67 -22.10 15.16
N MET A 415 -2.93 -20.81 14.92
CA MET A 415 -4.22 -20.19 15.19
C MET A 415 -4.85 -19.74 13.87
N ILE A 416 -6.10 -20.14 13.63
CA ILE A 416 -6.94 -19.62 12.55
C ILE A 416 -8.03 -18.78 13.20
N ALA A 417 -8.00 -17.48 12.94
CA ALA A 417 -8.93 -16.52 13.52
C ALA A 417 -10.27 -16.48 12.77
N GLN A 418 -11.33 -16.08 13.47
CA GLN A 418 -12.68 -15.88 12.94
C GLN A 418 -12.69 -14.97 11.70
N HIS A 419 -11.94 -13.85 11.77
CA HIS A 419 -11.73 -12.91 10.68
C HIS A 419 -10.26 -12.92 10.26
N PRO A 420 -9.88 -13.79 9.32
CA PRO A 420 -8.49 -13.92 8.91
C PRO A 420 -7.99 -12.68 8.17
N PHE A 421 -6.73 -12.34 8.41
CA PHE A 421 -6.06 -11.25 7.72
C PHE A 421 -5.29 -11.77 6.51
N ILE A 422 -5.57 -11.19 5.34
CA ILE A 422 -4.87 -11.44 4.08
C ILE A 422 -3.97 -10.25 3.79
N PHE A 423 -2.69 -10.52 3.56
CA PHE A 423 -1.70 -9.51 3.21
C PHE A 423 -1.82 -9.16 1.73
N THR A 424 -1.45 -7.93 1.38
CA THR A 424 -1.29 -7.54 -0.03
C THR A 424 -0.19 -8.39 -0.66
N GLY A 425 -0.47 -9.00 -1.81
CA GLY A 425 0.42 -9.94 -2.48
C GLY A 425 -0.37 -10.93 -3.34
N THR A 426 0.22 -12.09 -3.61
CA THR A 426 -0.45 -13.20 -4.30
C THR A 426 -1.15 -14.15 -3.31
N ILE A 427 -2.00 -15.06 -3.82
CA ILE A 427 -2.53 -16.17 -3.02
C ILE A 427 -1.39 -17.04 -2.51
N ARG A 428 -0.42 -17.37 -3.37
CA ARG A 428 0.78 -18.17 -3.05
C ARG A 428 1.56 -17.59 -1.88
N GLU A 429 1.88 -16.29 -1.91
CA GLU A 429 2.58 -15.60 -0.83
C GLU A 429 1.79 -15.65 0.48
N ASN A 430 0.47 -15.49 0.40
CA ASN A 430 -0.40 -15.59 1.55
C ASN A 430 -0.47 -17.01 2.13
N LEU A 431 -0.47 -18.06 1.29
CA LEU A 431 -0.45 -19.44 1.76
C LEU A 431 0.88 -19.78 2.44
N LEU A 432 2.00 -19.36 1.84
CA LEU A 432 3.35 -19.68 2.31
C LEU A 432 3.84 -18.78 3.44
N TYR A 433 3.10 -17.73 3.82
CA TYR A 433 3.51 -16.75 4.84
C TYR A 433 4.05 -17.40 6.13
N SER A 434 3.29 -18.34 6.69
CA SER A 434 3.65 -19.01 7.94
C SER A 434 4.89 -19.90 7.81
N VAL A 435 5.02 -20.61 6.69
CA VAL A 435 6.14 -21.52 6.45
C VAL A 435 7.42 -20.74 6.14
N GLN A 436 7.32 -19.67 5.35
CA GLN A 436 8.45 -18.78 5.08
C GLN A 436 8.98 -18.13 6.36
N ALA A 437 8.11 -17.81 7.31
CA ALA A 437 8.52 -17.33 8.63
C ALA A 437 9.35 -18.40 9.37
N LEU A 438 8.85 -19.64 9.47
CA LEU A 438 9.56 -20.74 10.12
C LEU A 438 10.88 -21.11 9.41
N HIS A 439 10.90 -21.10 8.08
CA HIS A 439 12.09 -21.41 7.29
C HIS A 439 13.19 -20.36 7.44
N ARG A 440 12.85 -19.07 7.46
CA ARG A 440 13.84 -18.01 7.74
C ARG A 440 14.47 -18.14 9.12
N GLU A 441 13.76 -18.75 10.05
CA GLU A 441 14.22 -19.03 11.40
C GLU A 441 14.92 -20.39 11.53
N GLY A 442 15.02 -21.17 10.45
CA GLY A 442 15.63 -22.51 10.45
C GLY A 442 14.80 -23.57 11.16
N LEU A 443 13.48 -23.36 11.28
CA LEU A 443 12.56 -24.25 12.00
C LEU A 443 11.76 -25.19 11.09
N ALA A 444 11.68 -24.91 9.78
CA ALA A 444 10.96 -25.72 8.81
C ALA A 444 11.60 -25.60 7.42
N ASP A 445 11.49 -26.65 6.62
CA ASP A 445 11.86 -26.60 5.20
C ASP A 445 10.77 -25.89 4.37
N MET A 446 11.11 -25.50 3.14
CA MET A 446 10.11 -25.01 2.19
C MET A 446 9.13 -26.12 1.82
N VAL A 447 7.84 -25.78 1.71
CA VAL A 447 6.82 -26.75 1.31
C VAL A 447 7.01 -27.12 -0.16
N PRO A 448 7.06 -28.43 -0.50
CA PRO A 448 7.02 -28.89 -1.88
C PRO A 448 5.74 -28.45 -2.60
N ARG A 449 5.81 -28.32 -3.92
CA ARG A 449 4.67 -27.92 -4.75
C ARG A 449 3.45 -28.82 -4.53
N GLU A 450 3.68 -30.13 -4.51
CA GLU A 450 2.65 -31.17 -4.40
C GLU A 450 1.87 -31.03 -3.10
N ARG A 451 2.57 -30.78 -1.99
CA ARG A 451 1.97 -30.60 -0.67
C ARG A 451 1.13 -29.32 -0.60
N MET A 452 1.57 -28.25 -1.27
CA MET A 452 0.79 -27.03 -1.36
C MET A 452 -0.51 -27.24 -2.13
N LEU A 453 -0.47 -27.94 -3.26
CA LEU A 453 -1.66 -28.25 -4.05
C LEU A 453 -2.61 -29.19 -3.30
N GLU A 454 -2.09 -30.22 -2.63
CA GLU A 454 -2.88 -31.11 -1.76
C GLU A 454 -3.68 -30.32 -0.73
N VAL A 455 -3.06 -29.34 -0.05
CA VAL A 455 -3.75 -28.50 0.93
C VAL A 455 -4.80 -27.60 0.27
N VAL A 456 -4.54 -27.06 -0.92
CA VAL A 456 -5.53 -26.26 -1.68
C VAL A 456 -6.77 -27.09 -1.99
N TYR A 457 -6.60 -28.37 -2.38
CA TYR A 457 -7.69 -29.31 -2.57
C TYR A 457 -8.40 -29.67 -1.26
N ASP A 458 -7.66 -29.94 -0.18
CA ASP A 458 -8.21 -30.30 1.14
C ASP A 458 -9.19 -29.23 1.66
N VAL A 459 -8.93 -27.95 1.36
CA VAL A 459 -9.77 -26.82 1.80
C VAL A 459 -10.83 -26.37 0.77
N CYS A 460 -11.01 -27.09 -0.34
CA CYS A 460 -11.86 -26.71 -1.47
C CYS A 460 -11.54 -25.31 -2.05
N LEU A 461 -10.28 -24.90 -2.06
CA LEU A 461 -9.85 -23.61 -2.63
C LEU A 461 -9.48 -23.73 -4.12
N ASP A 462 -9.38 -24.96 -4.61
CA ASP A 462 -9.05 -25.32 -5.97
C ASP A 462 -9.96 -24.68 -7.02
N ASP A 463 -11.28 -24.76 -6.87
CA ASP A 463 -12.23 -24.15 -7.82
C ASP A 463 -12.03 -22.62 -7.95
N ASP A 464 -11.84 -21.95 -6.81
CA ASP A 464 -11.61 -20.51 -6.75
C ASP A 464 -10.29 -20.14 -7.46
N VAL A 465 -9.21 -20.90 -7.17
CA VAL A 465 -7.88 -20.68 -7.73
C VAL A 465 -7.84 -21.00 -9.22
N ILE A 466 -8.47 -22.08 -9.67
CA ILE A 466 -8.60 -22.43 -11.09
C ILE A 466 -9.33 -21.34 -11.84
N ARG A 467 -10.42 -20.80 -11.28
CA ARG A 467 -11.13 -19.67 -11.88
C ARG A 467 -10.23 -18.44 -12.02
N PHE A 468 -9.44 -18.12 -10.99
CA PHE A 468 -8.45 -17.04 -11.10
C PHE A 468 -7.38 -17.34 -12.15
N GLY A 469 -6.92 -18.60 -12.25
CA GLY A 469 -5.95 -19.04 -13.25
C GLY A 469 -6.47 -18.87 -14.67
N PHE A 470 -7.70 -19.31 -14.93
CA PHE A 470 -8.37 -19.13 -16.22
C PHE A 470 -8.56 -17.65 -16.60
N GLN A 471 -8.82 -16.78 -15.62
CA GLN A 471 -8.97 -15.34 -15.85
C GLN A 471 -7.64 -14.58 -15.91
N SER A 472 -6.52 -15.24 -15.63
CA SER A 472 -5.21 -14.59 -15.59
C SER A 472 -4.68 -14.28 -16.98
N VAL A 473 -4.04 -13.11 -17.11
CA VAL A 473 -3.31 -12.71 -18.30
C VAL A 473 -1.82 -12.97 -18.04
N LEU A 474 -1.23 -13.87 -18.83
CA LEU A 474 0.13 -14.35 -18.63
C LEU A 474 1.15 -13.47 -19.36
N SER A 475 2.21 -13.09 -18.66
CA SER A 475 3.40 -12.50 -19.29
C SER A 475 4.20 -13.56 -20.06
N ARG A 476 5.13 -13.11 -20.92
CA ARG A 476 6.00 -14.03 -21.70
C ARG A 476 6.79 -14.97 -20.79
N GLU A 477 7.36 -14.45 -19.71
CA GLU A 477 8.16 -15.23 -18.75
C GLU A 477 7.33 -16.32 -18.06
N GLN A 478 6.11 -15.98 -17.65
CA GLN A 478 5.19 -16.94 -17.01
C GLN A 478 4.67 -18.00 -17.97
N LEU A 479 4.55 -17.68 -19.27
CA LEU A 479 4.03 -18.59 -20.28
C LEU A 479 5.05 -19.65 -20.71
N GLU A 480 6.34 -19.33 -20.79
CA GLU A 480 7.36 -20.22 -21.37
C GLU A 480 7.32 -21.68 -20.87
N PRO A 481 7.15 -21.96 -19.56
CA PRO A 481 7.05 -23.35 -19.06
C PRO A 481 5.81 -24.11 -19.56
N PHE A 482 4.72 -23.40 -19.85
CA PHE A 482 3.40 -23.97 -20.13
C PHE A 482 2.96 -23.81 -21.59
N ARG A 483 3.70 -23.04 -22.40
CA ARG A 483 3.31 -22.61 -23.74
C ARG A 483 2.86 -23.75 -24.63
N GLU A 484 3.68 -24.79 -24.75
CA GLU A 484 3.38 -25.96 -25.61
C GLU A 484 2.16 -26.73 -25.10
N LYS A 485 2.02 -26.91 -23.77
CA LYS A 485 0.87 -27.57 -23.15
C LYS A 485 -0.43 -26.82 -23.40
N LEU A 486 -0.42 -25.49 -23.25
CA LEU A 486 -1.61 -24.64 -23.45
C LEU A 486 -2.02 -24.57 -24.94
N LEU A 487 -1.05 -24.50 -25.85
CA LEU A 487 -1.33 -24.55 -27.30
C LEU A 487 -1.82 -25.94 -27.73
N HIS A 488 -1.29 -27.01 -27.14
CA HIS A 488 -1.84 -28.35 -27.30
C HIS A 488 -3.29 -28.42 -26.82
N MET A 489 -3.58 -27.90 -25.63
CA MET A 489 -4.93 -27.89 -25.08
C MET A 489 -5.92 -27.13 -25.96
N ARG A 490 -5.52 -25.97 -26.49
CA ARG A 490 -6.30 -25.25 -27.52
C ARG A 490 -6.63 -26.15 -28.71
N LYS A 491 -5.64 -26.90 -29.20
CA LYS A 491 -5.84 -27.84 -30.32
C LYS A 491 -6.86 -28.92 -29.93
N VAL A 492 -6.72 -29.55 -28.77
CA VAL A 492 -7.68 -30.56 -28.27
C VAL A 492 -9.11 -30.00 -28.24
N ILE A 493 -9.32 -28.81 -27.69
CA ILE A 493 -10.65 -28.17 -27.65
C ILE A 493 -11.17 -27.88 -29.06
N THR A 494 -10.34 -27.34 -29.94
CA THR A 494 -10.76 -26.89 -31.28
C THR A 494 -10.88 -28.02 -32.30
N THR A 495 -10.28 -29.19 -32.05
CA THR A 495 -10.34 -30.36 -32.96
C THR A 495 -11.12 -31.53 -32.37
N GLU A 496 -10.78 -31.99 -31.16
CA GLU A 496 -11.35 -33.22 -30.59
C GLU A 496 -12.66 -32.97 -29.85
N LEU A 497 -12.75 -31.86 -29.10
CA LEU A 497 -13.93 -31.49 -28.31
C LEU A 497 -14.79 -30.42 -29.01
N ARG A 498 -14.56 -30.20 -30.31
CA ARG A 498 -15.19 -29.13 -31.07
C ARG A 498 -16.71 -29.20 -31.02
N ASP A 499 -17.29 -30.39 -31.19
CA ASP A 499 -18.75 -30.57 -31.22
C ASP A 499 -19.39 -30.19 -29.88
N THR A 500 -18.76 -30.58 -28.77
CA THR A 500 -19.26 -30.27 -27.41
C THR A 500 -19.17 -28.78 -27.09
N PHE A 501 -18.05 -28.15 -27.43
CA PHE A 501 -17.85 -26.72 -27.17
C PHE A 501 -18.58 -25.82 -28.17
N SER A 502 -18.90 -26.30 -29.37
CA SER A 502 -19.60 -25.51 -30.40
C SER A 502 -21.00 -25.07 -29.97
N GLU A 503 -21.61 -25.71 -28.96
CA GLU A 503 -22.87 -25.24 -28.38
C GLU A 503 -22.73 -23.93 -27.61
N VAL A 504 -21.55 -23.66 -27.03
CA VAL A 504 -21.28 -22.54 -26.12
C VAL A 504 -20.24 -21.55 -26.64
N VAL A 505 -19.35 -21.97 -27.53
CA VAL A 505 -18.29 -21.15 -28.13
C VAL A 505 -18.43 -21.14 -29.65
N GLU A 506 -18.29 -19.96 -30.25
CA GLU A 506 -18.04 -19.79 -31.67
C GLU A 506 -16.53 -19.64 -31.89
N PHE A 507 -15.91 -20.69 -32.42
CA PHE A 507 -14.46 -20.75 -32.60
C PHE A 507 -13.96 -19.79 -33.68
N TYR A 508 -12.78 -19.21 -33.43
CA TYR A 508 -12.11 -18.38 -34.41
C TYR A 508 -11.59 -19.22 -35.58
N ASP A 509 -12.16 -18.97 -36.76
CA ASP A 509 -11.70 -19.52 -38.02
C ASP A 509 -11.62 -18.38 -39.05
N VAL A 510 -10.44 -18.22 -39.66
CA VAL A 510 -10.18 -17.14 -40.62
C VAL A 510 -11.08 -17.25 -41.86
N ASN A 511 -11.54 -18.45 -42.20
CA ASN A 511 -12.36 -18.71 -43.38
C ASN A 511 -13.87 -18.62 -43.13
N ASN A 512 -14.29 -18.56 -41.87
CA ASN A 512 -15.71 -18.51 -41.52
C ASN A 512 -16.11 -17.13 -41.01
N PHE A 513 -17.36 -16.75 -41.29
CA PHE A 513 -17.97 -15.60 -40.65
C PHE A 513 -18.37 -15.94 -39.20
N LEU A 514 -18.14 -15.00 -38.28
CA LEU A 514 -18.37 -15.16 -36.85
C LEU A 514 -19.62 -14.35 -36.44
N TYR A 515 -20.73 -15.01 -36.15
CA TYR A 515 -22.00 -14.36 -35.84
C TYR A 515 -22.02 -13.67 -34.48
N TYR A 516 -21.24 -14.14 -33.51
CA TYR A 516 -21.16 -13.59 -32.16
C TYR A 516 -20.01 -12.59 -31.99
N SER A 517 -19.26 -12.31 -33.07
CA SER A 517 -18.24 -11.26 -33.10
C SER A 517 -18.77 -10.02 -33.82
N SER A 518 -18.20 -8.85 -33.52
CA SER A 518 -18.56 -7.62 -34.22
C SER A 518 -18.17 -7.69 -35.70
N ILE A 519 -18.79 -6.86 -36.54
CA ILE A 519 -18.35 -6.73 -37.94
C ILE A 519 -16.88 -6.27 -38.00
N ARG A 520 -16.45 -5.38 -37.10
CA ARG A 520 -15.04 -5.01 -36.97
C ARG A 520 -14.15 -6.21 -36.69
N ASP A 521 -14.50 -7.05 -35.72
CA ASP A 521 -13.69 -8.23 -35.37
C ASP A 521 -13.69 -9.26 -36.51
N ASN A 522 -14.81 -9.37 -37.22
CA ASN A 522 -14.90 -10.19 -38.42
C ASN A 522 -14.01 -9.69 -39.55
N ILE A 523 -13.72 -8.40 -39.67
CA ILE A 523 -12.87 -7.89 -40.75
C ILE A 523 -11.40 -7.86 -40.32
N VAL A 524 -11.13 -7.38 -39.11
CA VAL A 524 -9.78 -7.18 -38.60
C VAL A 524 -9.13 -8.51 -38.17
N PHE A 525 -9.90 -9.41 -37.55
CA PHE A 525 -9.46 -10.74 -37.10
C PHE A 525 -8.14 -10.71 -36.29
N GLY A 526 -8.06 -9.77 -35.34
CA GLY A 526 -6.91 -9.55 -34.49
C GLY A 526 -7.03 -8.30 -33.63
N GLU A 527 -6.04 -8.08 -32.78
CA GLU A 527 -5.99 -6.99 -31.80
C GLU A 527 -4.84 -6.02 -32.07
N CYS A 528 -4.97 -4.79 -31.59
CA CYS A 528 -3.97 -3.74 -31.77
C CYS A 528 -3.74 -2.99 -30.45
N SER A 529 -2.49 -2.90 -29.99
CA SER A 529 -2.13 -2.31 -28.69
C SER A 529 -2.44 -0.81 -28.56
N GLN A 530 -2.60 -0.08 -29.67
CA GLN A 530 -2.95 1.35 -29.70
C GLN A 530 -4.41 1.62 -30.12
N GLY A 531 -5.20 0.55 -30.31
CA GLY A 531 -6.59 0.68 -30.75
C GLY A 531 -6.75 1.32 -32.12
N LEU A 532 -5.75 1.22 -33.01
CA LEU A 532 -5.75 1.82 -34.35
C LEU A 532 -6.89 1.27 -35.24
N PHE A 533 -7.34 0.05 -34.94
CA PHE A 533 -8.39 -0.66 -35.67
C PHE A 533 -9.68 -0.83 -34.85
N ASP A 534 -9.86 -0.02 -33.81
CA ASP A 534 -11.13 0.03 -33.07
C ASP A 534 -12.25 0.58 -33.96
N ALA A 535 -13.49 0.22 -33.66
CA ALA A 535 -14.65 0.56 -34.51
C ALA A 535 -14.75 2.08 -34.76
N GLU A 536 -14.35 2.89 -33.79
CA GLU A 536 -14.36 4.36 -33.83
C GLU A 536 -13.21 4.94 -34.65
N LYS A 537 -12.09 4.22 -34.83
CA LYS A 537 -10.90 4.73 -35.55
C LYS A 537 -10.75 4.12 -36.93
N LEU A 538 -11.32 2.94 -37.15
CA LEU A 538 -11.25 2.21 -38.41
C LEU A 538 -11.74 3.04 -39.62
N PRO A 539 -12.82 3.85 -39.54
CA PRO A 539 -13.24 4.69 -40.65
C PRO A 539 -12.25 5.80 -41.03
N TYR A 540 -11.32 6.18 -40.14
CA TYR A 540 -10.27 7.18 -40.44
C TYR A 540 -9.01 6.54 -41.04
N HIS A 541 -8.88 5.22 -41.00
CA HIS A 541 -7.70 4.53 -41.49
C HIS A 541 -7.70 4.47 -43.03
N ARG A 542 -6.89 5.33 -43.66
CA ARG A 542 -6.86 5.52 -45.13
C ARG A 542 -6.70 4.22 -45.92
N GLY A 543 -5.75 3.35 -45.51
CA GLY A 543 -5.51 2.08 -46.20
C GLY A 543 -6.68 1.10 -46.08
N PHE A 544 -7.42 1.16 -44.96
CA PHE A 544 -8.59 0.32 -44.75
C PHE A 544 -9.77 0.82 -45.58
N MET A 545 -10.02 2.13 -45.58
CA MET A 545 -11.12 2.72 -46.35
C MET A 545 -10.94 2.58 -47.87
N HIS A 546 -9.69 2.65 -48.36
CA HIS A 546 -9.38 2.32 -49.75
C HIS A 546 -9.76 0.87 -50.06
N LEU A 547 -9.33 -0.06 -49.21
CA LEU A 547 -9.65 -1.48 -49.36
C LEU A 547 -11.17 -1.76 -49.28
N LEU A 548 -11.89 -1.07 -48.41
CA LEU A 548 -13.34 -1.19 -48.26
C LEU A 548 -14.08 -0.71 -49.52
N ALA A 549 -13.61 0.40 -50.11
CA ALA A 549 -14.15 0.91 -51.38
C ALA A 549 -13.84 -0.04 -52.55
N ASP A 550 -12.61 -0.56 -52.64
CA ASP A 550 -12.19 -1.51 -53.70
C ASP A 550 -13.01 -2.81 -53.70
N THR A 551 -13.52 -3.22 -52.54
CA THR A 551 -14.33 -4.43 -52.38
C THR A 551 -15.85 -4.17 -52.54
N GLY A 552 -16.25 -2.91 -52.74
CA GLY A 552 -17.64 -2.47 -52.88
C GLY A 552 -18.52 -2.72 -51.64
N LEU A 553 -17.89 -2.80 -50.46
CA LEU A 553 -18.56 -3.08 -49.18
C LEU A 553 -18.94 -1.81 -48.41
N ASP A 554 -18.51 -0.66 -48.91
CA ASP A 554 -18.79 0.67 -48.37
C ASP A 554 -20.32 0.94 -48.29
N ARG A 555 -21.05 0.77 -49.38
CA ARG A 555 -22.49 1.04 -49.45
C ARG A 555 -23.33 0.07 -48.60
N PRO A 556 -23.12 -1.26 -48.65
CA PRO A 556 -23.81 -2.20 -47.77
C PRO A 556 -23.63 -1.93 -46.27
N LEU A 557 -22.42 -1.56 -45.83
CA LEU A 557 -22.18 -1.25 -44.42
C LEU A 557 -22.83 0.06 -44.00
N LEU A 558 -22.84 1.08 -44.86
CA LEU A 558 -23.57 2.32 -44.58
C LEU A 558 -25.08 2.11 -44.48
N MET A 559 -25.66 1.29 -45.37
CA MET A 559 -27.08 0.93 -45.28
C MET A 559 -27.39 0.16 -43.99
N LEU A 560 -26.50 -0.74 -43.57
CA LEU A 560 -26.64 -1.44 -42.29
C LEU A 560 -26.58 -0.46 -41.11
N GLY A 561 -25.62 0.47 -41.12
CA GLY A 561 -25.50 1.51 -40.10
C GLY A 561 -26.75 2.39 -40.00
N LEU A 562 -27.30 2.82 -41.15
CA LEU A 562 -28.53 3.60 -41.22
C LEU A 562 -29.73 2.81 -40.68
N ALA A 563 -29.90 1.56 -41.12
CA ALA A 563 -30.99 0.71 -40.66
C ALA A 563 -30.92 0.41 -39.15
N ILE A 564 -29.72 0.31 -38.58
CA ILE A 564 -29.52 0.19 -37.13
C ILE A 564 -29.95 1.48 -36.43
N ALA A 565 -29.52 2.64 -36.94
CA ALA A 565 -29.84 3.94 -36.35
C ALA A 565 -31.35 4.19 -36.34
N GLU A 566 -32.01 4.06 -37.50
CA GLU A 566 -33.46 4.25 -37.66
C GLU A 566 -34.25 3.37 -36.69
N ARG A 567 -33.99 2.06 -36.69
CA ARG A 567 -34.72 1.13 -35.84
C ARG A 567 -34.42 1.30 -34.36
N THR A 568 -33.20 1.71 -33.99
CA THR A 568 -32.88 1.95 -32.58
C THR A 568 -33.59 3.21 -32.07
N VAL A 569 -33.60 4.29 -32.86
CA VAL A 569 -34.31 5.53 -32.53
C VAL A 569 -35.82 5.28 -32.45
N GLU A 570 -36.38 4.55 -33.41
CA GLU A 570 -37.80 4.16 -33.42
C GLU A 570 -38.19 3.33 -32.20
N LEU A 571 -37.36 2.34 -31.82
CA LEU A 571 -37.68 1.42 -30.73
C LEU A 571 -37.43 2.00 -29.33
N LEU A 572 -36.39 2.83 -29.17
CA LEU A 572 -35.89 3.27 -27.86
C LEU A 572 -36.01 4.77 -27.60
N GLY A 573 -36.54 5.56 -28.54
CA GLY A 573 -36.76 7.00 -28.36
C GLY A 573 -37.58 7.32 -27.10
N ASP A 574 -38.63 6.53 -26.84
CA ASP A 574 -39.51 6.69 -25.68
C ASP A 574 -39.01 6.00 -24.40
N TYR A 575 -37.98 5.14 -24.49
CA TYR A 575 -37.43 4.32 -23.40
C TYR A 575 -35.96 4.65 -23.09
N ALA A 576 -35.54 5.89 -23.35
CA ALA A 576 -34.16 6.33 -23.20
C ALA A 576 -33.57 6.16 -21.77
N ASP A 577 -34.40 5.88 -20.76
CA ASP A 577 -34.00 5.68 -19.37
C ASP A 577 -33.72 4.22 -18.95
N ASP A 578 -34.09 3.23 -19.78
CA ASP A 578 -33.92 1.82 -19.46
C ASP A 578 -32.68 1.20 -20.13
N GLU A 579 -31.64 0.95 -19.33
CA GLU A 579 -30.36 0.39 -19.77
C GLU A 579 -30.49 -1.06 -20.30
N PHE A 580 -31.55 -1.79 -19.95
CA PHE A 580 -31.71 -3.19 -20.34
C PHE A 580 -31.82 -3.35 -21.86
N PHE A 581 -32.58 -2.49 -22.52
CA PHE A 581 -32.83 -2.59 -23.97
C PHE A 581 -31.62 -2.23 -24.82
N PHE A 582 -30.75 -1.34 -24.34
CA PHE A 582 -29.51 -0.96 -25.03
C PHE A 582 -28.52 -2.12 -25.17
N ARG A 583 -28.67 -3.21 -24.41
CA ARG A 583 -27.83 -4.42 -24.54
C ARG A 583 -28.00 -5.17 -25.87
N TYR A 584 -29.06 -4.88 -26.62
CA TYR A 584 -29.44 -5.54 -27.88
C TYR A 584 -29.26 -4.65 -29.13
N THR A 585 -28.65 -3.47 -28.97
CA THR A 585 -28.26 -2.57 -30.07
C THR A 585 -26.78 -2.22 -29.95
N PRO A 586 -26.06 -2.00 -31.06
CA PRO A 586 -24.69 -1.51 -31.02
C PRO A 586 -24.57 -0.01 -30.65
N MET A 587 -25.69 0.70 -30.51
CA MET A 587 -25.71 2.13 -30.16
C MET A 587 -25.65 2.32 -28.64
N PRO A 588 -24.64 3.01 -28.09
CA PRO A 588 -24.60 3.42 -26.69
C PRO A 588 -25.73 4.39 -26.34
N ARG A 589 -26.21 4.35 -25.10
CA ARG A 589 -27.30 5.21 -24.62
C ARG A 589 -26.98 6.70 -24.79
N GLU A 590 -25.74 7.09 -24.52
CA GLU A 590 -25.26 8.46 -24.58
C GLU A 590 -25.25 9.02 -26.01
N GLU A 591 -25.16 8.14 -27.01
CA GLU A 591 -25.12 8.51 -28.43
C GLU A 591 -26.52 8.61 -29.06
N LEU A 592 -27.59 8.19 -28.35
CA LEU A 592 -28.95 8.19 -28.88
C LEU A 592 -29.43 9.57 -29.38
N PRO A 593 -29.23 10.69 -28.65
CA PRO A 593 -29.66 12.00 -29.14
C PRO A 593 -28.96 12.42 -30.43
N LEU A 594 -27.68 12.06 -30.56
CA LEU A 594 -26.88 12.33 -31.76
C LEU A 594 -27.42 11.57 -32.97
N TYR A 595 -27.70 10.28 -32.81
CA TYR A 595 -28.26 9.46 -33.89
C TYR A 595 -29.71 9.81 -34.21
N SER A 596 -30.50 10.31 -33.25
CA SER A 596 -31.86 10.81 -33.52
C SER A 596 -31.83 11.99 -34.49
N MET A 597 -30.98 12.99 -34.23
CA MET A 597 -30.82 14.13 -35.14
C MET A 597 -30.34 13.68 -36.53
N LEU A 598 -29.42 12.72 -36.58
CA LEU A 598 -28.89 12.20 -37.83
C LEU A 598 -29.97 11.48 -38.67
N VAL A 599 -30.82 10.66 -38.03
CA VAL A 599 -31.92 9.95 -38.70
C VAL A 599 -32.95 10.94 -39.25
N ASP A 600 -33.29 11.98 -38.47
CA ASP A 600 -34.22 13.03 -38.89
C ASP A 600 -33.68 13.82 -40.10
N GLU A 601 -32.36 14.09 -40.14
CA GLU A 601 -31.72 14.83 -41.24
C GLU A 601 -31.58 14.01 -42.53
N LEU A 602 -31.23 12.72 -42.41
CA LEU A 602 -30.98 11.85 -43.57
C LEU A 602 -32.27 11.38 -44.27
N ALA A 603 -33.40 11.32 -43.56
CA ALA A 603 -34.70 10.90 -44.11
C ALA A 603 -34.67 9.61 -44.96
N GLY A 604 -33.83 8.65 -44.57
CA GLY A 604 -33.65 7.37 -45.28
C GLY A 604 -32.66 7.37 -46.44
N GLU A 605 -32.00 8.50 -46.73
CA GLU A 605 -30.94 8.60 -47.75
C GLU A 605 -29.53 8.40 -47.16
N LEU A 606 -28.59 7.96 -48.01
CA LEU A 606 -27.20 7.78 -47.60
C LEU A 606 -26.41 9.10 -47.74
N PRO A 607 -25.61 9.50 -46.74
CA PRO A 607 -24.85 10.74 -46.82
C PRO A 607 -23.76 10.66 -47.91
N GLU A 608 -23.64 11.72 -48.73
CA GLU A 608 -22.68 11.75 -49.83
C GLU A 608 -21.22 11.78 -49.34
N LYS A 609 -20.87 12.67 -48.40
CA LYS A 609 -19.53 12.80 -47.77
C LYS A 609 -19.65 13.44 -46.38
N GLY A 610 -18.71 13.17 -45.47
CA GLY A 610 -18.59 13.92 -44.20
C GLY A 610 -18.67 13.07 -42.93
N ALA A 611 -18.96 13.73 -41.80
CA ALA A 611 -19.02 13.14 -40.46
C ALA A 611 -20.18 12.14 -40.29
N ASP A 612 -21.23 12.27 -41.09
CA ASP A 612 -22.42 11.41 -40.98
C ASP A 612 -22.13 9.98 -41.46
N ARG A 613 -21.37 9.84 -42.56
CA ARG A 613 -20.85 8.54 -43.01
C ARG A 613 -20.04 7.85 -41.92
N TYR A 614 -19.27 8.64 -41.17
CA TYR A 614 -18.46 8.12 -40.07
C TYR A 614 -19.34 7.51 -38.99
N LEU A 615 -20.37 8.23 -38.52
CA LEU A 615 -21.29 7.75 -37.49
C LEU A 615 -22.00 6.44 -37.91
N LEU A 616 -22.41 6.33 -39.17
CA LEU A 616 -23.03 5.11 -39.70
C LEU A 616 -22.04 3.93 -39.78
N TYR A 617 -20.79 4.18 -40.20
CA TYR A 617 -19.76 3.13 -40.19
C TYR A 617 -19.46 2.62 -38.78
N VAL A 618 -19.39 3.51 -37.78
CA VAL A 618 -19.15 3.10 -36.39
C VAL A 618 -20.23 2.14 -35.90
N LEU A 619 -21.51 2.45 -36.12
CA LEU A 619 -22.61 1.53 -35.76
C LEU A 619 -22.52 0.20 -36.50
N ALA A 620 -22.24 0.24 -37.81
CA ALA A 620 -22.08 -0.97 -38.60
C ALA A 620 -20.92 -1.83 -38.08
N PHE A 621 -19.78 -1.22 -37.75
CA PHE A 621 -18.61 -1.93 -37.22
C PHE A 621 -18.83 -2.53 -35.83
N ARG A 622 -19.62 -1.87 -34.97
CA ARG A 622 -20.03 -2.36 -33.64
C ARG A 622 -21.11 -3.45 -33.71
N PHE A 623 -21.76 -3.66 -34.86
CA PHE A 623 -22.86 -4.61 -34.99
C PHE A 623 -22.40 -6.07 -34.79
N ILE A 624 -23.12 -6.83 -33.94
CA ILE A 624 -22.89 -8.25 -33.65
C ILE A 624 -24.17 -9.01 -34.03
N PRO A 625 -24.19 -9.74 -35.16
CA PRO A 625 -25.41 -10.37 -35.69
C PRO A 625 -26.14 -11.31 -34.70
N GLY A 626 -25.40 -12.10 -33.93
CA GLY A 626 -25.94 -13.07 -32.97
C GLY A 626 -26.49 -12.44 -31.68
N ARG A 627 -26.18 -11.17 -31.42
CA ARG A 627 -26.60 -10.43 -30.21
C ARG A 627 -27.59 -9.32 -30.52
N HIS A 628 -27.35 -8.54 -31.58
CA HIS A 628 -28.13 -7.38 -31.91
C HIS A 628 -29.28 -7.76 -32.85
N ARG A 629 -30.51 -7.61 -32.35
CA ARG A 629 -31.72 -7.98 -33.10
C ARG A 629 -32.38 -6.79 -33.80
N VAL A 630 -31.84 -5.58 -33.62
CA VAL A 630 -32.40 -4.35 -34.17
C VAL A 630 -32.36 -4.34 -35.70
N ALA A 631 -31.30 -4.84 -36.34
CA ALA A 631 -31.17 -4.88 -37.79
C ALA A 631 -30.94 -6.30 -38.30
N ALA A 632 -31.43 -6.59 -39.51
CA ALA A 632 -31.08 -7.83 -40.21
C ALA A 632 -29.83 -7.60 -41.06
N MET A 633 -28.97 -8.60 -41.10
CA MET A 633 -27.73 -8.54 -41.86
C MET A 633 -28.03 -8.82 -43.36
N PRO A 634 -27.54 -8.00 -44.31
CA PRO A 634 -27.83 -8.18 -45.74
C PRO A 634 -27.34 -9.53 -46.29
N THR A 635 -28.17 -10.19 -47.10
CA THR A 635 -27.83 -11.51 -47.70
C THR A 635 -26.57 -11.44 -48.56
N GLY A 636 -25.64 -12.37 -48.35
CA GLY A 636 -24.38 -12.47 -49.10
C GLY A 636 -23.25 -11.55 -48.63
N LEU A 637 -23.46 -10.77 -47.57
CA LEU A 637 -22.42 -9.89 -47.01
C LEU A 637 -21.32 -10.67 -46.27
N GLU A 638 -21.64 -11.85 -45.73
CA GLU A 638 -20.72 -12.72 -44.97
C GLU A 638 -19.50 -13.12 -45.78
N GLU A 639 -19.69 -13.75 -46.93
CA GLU A 639 -18.61 -14.21 -47.82
C GLU A 639 -17.74 -13.04 -48.28
N ARG A 640 -18.36 -11.89 -48.58
CA ARG A 640 -17.63 -10.68 -48.98
C ARG A 640 -16.81 -10.11 -47.81
N MET A 641 -17.33 -10.12 -46.58
CA MET A 641 -16.60 -9.71 -45.38
C MET A 641 -15.42 -10.65 -45.07
N VAL A 642 -15.60 -11.96 -45.25
CA VAL A 642 -14.50 -12.93 -45.15
C VAL A 642 -13.45 -12.67 -46.23
N GLY A 643 -13.86 -12.37 -47.46
CA GLY A 643 -12.92 -11.95 -48.52
C GLY A 643 -12.15 -10.67 -48.18
N LEU A 644 -12.84 -9.67 -47.62
CA LEU A 644 -12.24 -8.43 -47.13
C LEU A 644 -11.23 -8.69 -46.00
N ARG A 645 -11.55 -9.59 -45.05
CA ARG A 645 -10.62 -10.00 -43.98
C ARG A 645 -9.29 -10.50 -44.53
N HIS A 646 -9.33 -11.39 -45.52
CA HIS A 646 -8.10 -11.94 -46.11
C HIS A 646 -7.24 -10.85 -46.77
N ARG A 647 -7.87 -9.90 -47.47
CA ARG A 647 -7.16 -8.76 -48.05
C ARG A 647 -6.65 -7.80 -46.97
N PHE A 648 -7.43 -7.55 -45.92
CA PHE A 648 -7.03 -6.69 -44.80
C PHE A 648 -5.77 -7.24 -44.12
N LEU A 649 -5.77 -8.53 -43.79
CA LEU A 649 -4.63 -9.19 -43.16
C LEU A 649 -3.38 -9.08 -44.04
N ARG A 650 -3.50 -9.29 -45.36
CA ARG A 650 -2.37 -9.23 -46.30
C ARG A 650 -1.88 -7.82 -46.61
N GLU A 651 -2.78 -6.92 -46.98
CA GLU A 651 -2.47 -5.61 -47.59
C GLU A 651 -2.35 -4.49 -46.54
N VAL A 652 -3.09 -4.59 -45.43
CA VAL A 652 -3.10 -3.56 -44.37
C VAL A 652 -2.29 -4.00 -43.16
N ALA A 653 -2.51 -5.22 -42.66
CA ALA A 653 -1.82 -5.72 -41.47
C ALA A 653 -0.46 -6.38 -41.77
N GLY A 654 -0.18 -6.75 -43.04
CA GLY A 654 1.06 -7.40 -43.43
C GLY A 654 1.25 -8.82 -42.87
N VAL A 655 0.15 -9.53 -42.60
CA VAL A 655 0.10 -10.87 -42.01
C VAL A 655 -0.21 -11.91 -43.08
N ASP A 656 0.63 -12.95 -43.14
CA ASP A 656 0.36 -14.16 -43.93
C ASP A 656 -0.23 -15.26 -43.03
N MET A 657 -1.54 -15.49 -43.17
CA MET A 657 -2.24 -16.53 -42.42
C MET A 657 -1.85 -17.95 -42.84
N HIS A 658 -1.37 -18.17 -44.07
CA HIS A 658 -0.91 -19.49 -44.48
C HIS A 658 0.38 -19.87 -43.75
N TYR A 659 1.26 -18.90 -43.52
CA TYR A 659 2.45 -19.07 -42.69
C TYR A 659 2.10 -19.33 -41.21
N CYS A 660 1.11 -18.61 -40.67
CA CYS A 660 0.58 -18.83 -39.32
C CYS A 660 0.04 -20.26 -39.10
N ILE A 661 -0.66 -20.82 -40.09
CA ILE A 661 -1.27 -22.15 -39.97
C ILE A 661 -0.25 -23.28 -40.17
N SER A 662 0.79 -23.07 -41.00
CA SER A 662 1.72 -24.13 -41.45
C SER A 662 3.02 -24.29 -40.65
N ARG A 663 3.53 -23.23 -39.99
CA ARG A 663 4.78 -23.28 -39.20
C ARG A 663 4.59 -22.74 -37.77
N GLY A 664 3.99 -23.54 -36.91
CA GLY A 664 3.88 -23.27 -35.47
C GLY A 664 5.17 -23.39 -34.65
N LYS A 665 6.37 -23.29 -35.26
CA LYS A 665 7.67 -23.43 -34.57
C LYS A 665 8.63 -22.31 -34.98
N GLY A 666 8.54 -21.18 -34.30
CA GLY A 666 9.64 -20.21 -34.16
C GLY A 666 10.14 -19.51 -35.43
N LYS A 667 9.41 -18.47 -35.87
CA LYS A 667 9.92 -17.13 -36.30
C LYS A 667 8.79 -16.37 -37.00
N HIS A 668 8.27 -15.35 -36.30
CA HIS A 668 7.40 -14.25 -36.71
C HIS A 668 6.44 -14.42 -37.92
N CYS A 669 5.13 -14.46 -37.65
CA CYS A 669 4.08 -14.12 -38.62
C CYS A 669 3.86 -12.60 -38.79
N LEU A 670 4.73 -11.79 -38.17
CA LEU A 670 4.62 -10.34 -38.05
C LEU A 670 5.93 -9.68 -38.46
N PRO A 671 5.92 -8.53 -39.14
CA PRO A 671 7.13 -7.75 -39.37
C PRO A 671 7.54 -7.03 -38.07
N CYS A 672 8.01 -7.75 -37.05
CA CYS A 672 8.77 -7.16 -35.94
C CYS A 672 10.22 -7.03 -36.40
N ARG A 673 10.70 -5.79 -36.58
CA ARG A 673 12.12 -5.52 -36.86
C ARG A 673 13.02 -5.74 -35.64
N ASP A 674 12.43 -5.86 -34.45
CA ASP A 674 13.12 -6.01 -33.17
C ASP A 674 12.44 -7.10 -32.31
N PRO A 675 13.18 -8.04 -31.67
CA PRO A 675 12.61 -9.03 -30.75
C PRO A 675 12.05 -8.42 -29.45
N GLU A 676 12.48 -7.21 -29.09
CA GLU A 676 12.09 -6.51 -27.85
C GLU A 676 10.86 -5.60 -28.02
N GLU A 677 10.44 -5.25 -29.25
CA GLU A 677 9.24 -4.44 -29.48
C GLU A 677 7.98 -5.32 -29.63
N GLU A 678 6.92 -4.98 -28.88
CA GLU A 678 5.61 -5.62 -29.06
C GLU A 678 5.04 -5.32 -30.46
N PRO A 679 4.51 -6.34 -31.18
CA PRO A 679 3.89 -6.11 -32.47
C PRO A 679 2.69 -5.17 -32.32
N ARG A 680 2.63 -4.13 -33.15
CA ARG A 680 1.50 -3.17 -33.16
C ARG A 680 0.15 -3.84 -33.45
N PHE A 681 0.16 -5.00 -34.10
CA PHE A 681 -1.03 -5.78 -34.42
C PHE A 681 -0.78 -7.27 -34.11
N SER A 682 -1.72 -7.94 -33.45
CA SER A 682 -1.65 -9.35 -33.09
C SER A 682 -2.82 -10.09 -33.74
N PRO A 683 -2.61 -10.81 -34.86
CA PRO A 683 -3.67 -11.57 -35.52
C PRO A 683 -4.13 -12.74 -34.63
N PHE A 684 -5.39 -13.15 -34.76
CA PHE A 684 -5.87 -14.38 -34.13
C PHE A 684 -5.29 -15.61 -34.86
N CYS A 685 -4.07 -15.97 -34.47
CA CYS A 685 -3.34 -17.09 -35.04
C CYS A 685 -3.45 -18.34 -34.13
N PRO A 686 -3.98 -19.49 -34.62
CA PRO A 686 -4.16 -20.68 -33.80
C PRO A 686 -2.86 -21.20 -33.15
N GLY A 687 -1.72 -21.05 -33.84
CA GLY A 687 -0.40 -21.47 -33.36
C GLY A 687 0.33 -20.47 -32.45
N GLN A 688 -0.30 -19.33 -32.10
CA GLN A 688 0.33 -18.30 -31.27
C GLN A 688 -0.52 -17.95 -30.05
N TYR A 689 0.14 -17.66 -28.94
CA TYR A 689 -0.52 -17.19 -27.72
C TYR A 689 -0.81 -15.67 -27.82
N LEU A 690 -2.00 -15.26 -27.37
CA LEU A 690 -2.48 -13.89 -27.36
C LEU A 690 -2.24 -13.29 -25.96
N TYR A 691 -1.15 -12.52 -25.81
CA TYR A 691 -0.71 -11.98 -24.51
C TYR A 691 -1.63 -10.90 -23.92
N SER A 692 -2.54 -10.34 -24.71
CA SER A 692 -3.56 -9.37 -24.28
C SER A 692 -4.81 -10.04 -23.69
N ARG A 693 -4.93 -11.36 -23.79
CA ARG A 693 -6.13 -12.11 -23.40
C ARG A 693 -5.88 -13.04 -22.23
N SER A 694 -6.98 -13.38 -21.55
CA SER A 694 -6.94 -14.35 -20.46
C SER A 694 -6.49 -15.72 -20.95
N LEU A 695 -6.05 -16.57 -20.02
CA LEU A 695 -5.73 -17.96 -20.28
C LEU A 695 -6.91 -18.68 -20.93
N LEU A 696 -8.13 -18.50 -20.38
CA LEU A 696 -9.35 -19.12 -20.90
C LEU A 696 -9.64 -18.71 -22.34
N ASP A 697 -9.60 -17.41 -22.64
CA ASP A 697 -9.83 -16.90 -24.01
C ASP A 697 -8.80 -17.45 -24.99
N ASN A 698 -7.55 -17.60 -24.53
CA ASN A 698 -6.50 -18.22 -25.31
C ASN A 698 -6.78 -19.68 -25.62
N ILE A 699 -7.24 -20.46 -24.64
CA ILE A 699 -7.46 -21.90 -24.83
C ILE A 699 -8.71 -22.17 -25.65
N LEU A 700 -9.82 -21.47 -25.37
CA LEU A 700 -11.06 -21.58 -26.13
C LEU A 700 -10.88 -21.10 -27.56
N PHE A 701 -10.08 -20.04 -27.77
CA PHE A 701 -9.79 -19.46 -29.07
C PHE A 701 -11.06 -19.19 -29.89
N GLY A 702 -12.00 -18.47 -29.27
CA GLY A 702 -13.32 -18.17 -29.83
C GLY A 702 -14.10 -17.18 -28.97
N VAL A 703 -15.33 -16.88 -29.38
CA VAL A 703 -16.25 -16.01 -28.64
C VAL A 703 -17.33 -16.84 -27.96
N ILE A 704 -17.62 -16.53 -26.71
CA ILE A 704 -18.66 -17.19 -25.93
C ILE A 704 -20.04 -16.72 -26.43
N LYS A 705 -20.93 -17.66 -26.75
CA LYS A 705 -22.31 -17.36 -27.14
C LYS A 705 -23.06 -16.78 -25.95
N SER A 706 -23.80 -15.70 -26.17
CA SER A 706 -24.36 -14.88 -25.08
C SER A 706 -25.38 -15.64 -24.21
N GLY A 707 -25.28 -15.48 -22.87
CA GLY A 707 -26.24 -16.00 -21.88
C GLY A 707 -25.57 -16.52 -20.60
N GLU A 708 -26.19 -16.27 -19.43
CA GLU A 708 -25.66 -16.68 -18.13
C GLU A 708 -25.48 -18.21 -18.02
N LYS A 709 -26.48 -18.97 -18.47
CA LYS A 709 -26.44 -20.45 -18.55
C LYS A 709 -25.31 -20.98 -19.43
N MET A 710 -24.91 -20.24 -20.47
CA MET A 710 -23.82 -20.65 -21.37
C MET A 710 -22.46 -20.50 -20.70
N SER A 711 -22.30 -19.50 -19.84
CA SER A 711 -21.06 -19.25 -19.10
C SER A 711 -20.79 -20.31 -18.03
N GLU A 712 -21.83 -20.73 -17.30
CA GLU A 712 -21.73 -21.84 -16.34
C GLU A 712 -21.36 -23.16 -17.04
N LYS A 713 -22.06 -23.47 -18.15
CA LYS A 713 -21.78 -24.68 -18.95
C LYS A 713 -20.35 -24.67 -19.51
N LEU A 714 -19.87 -23.52 -19.97
CA LEU A 714 -18.51 -23.35 -20.47
C LEU A 714 -17.45 -23.65 -19.41
N LEU A 715 -17.64 -23.13 -18.19
CA LEU A 715 -16.70 -23.36 -17.09
C LEU A 715 -16.62 -24.86 -16.76
N HIS A 716 -17.77 -25.53 -16.65
CA HIS A 716 -17.82 -26.98 -16.41
C HIS A 716 -17.13 -27.78 -17.53
N LEU A 717 -17.41 -27.46 -18.80
CA LEU A 717 -16.76 -28.11 -19.94
C LEU A 717 -15.25 -27.90 -19.92
N THR A 718 -14.80 -26.66 -19.68
CA THR A 718 -13.37 -26.33 -19.62
C THR A 718 -12.69 -27.11 -18.50
N TYR A 719 -13.28 -27.14 -17.31
CA TYR A 719 -12.76 -27.92 -16.18
C TYR A 719 -12.60 -29.40 -16.56
N SER A 720 -13.64 -30.01 -17.11
CA SER A 720 -13.61 -31.43 -17.51
C SER A 720 -12.56 -31.74 -18.58
N ALA A 721 -12.34 -30.80 -19.51
CA ALA A 721 -11.34 -30.94 -20.56
C ALA A 721 -9.92 -30.87 -20.00
N PHE A 722 -9.65 -29.91 -19.10
CA PHE A 722 -8.35 -29.79 -18.43
C PHE A 722 -8.06 -30.97 -17.50
N ALA A 723 -9.08 -31.48 -16.82
CA ALA A 723 -8.96 -32.67 -15.97
C ALA A 723 -8.55 -33.90 -16.80
N ARG A 724 -9.13 -34.06 -17.99
CA ARG A 724 -8.84 -35.18 -18.90
C ARG A 724 -7.38 -35.17 -19.41
N GLU A 725 -6.81 -33.99 -19.60
CA GLU A 725 -5.44 -33.81 -20.10
C GLU A 725 -4.40 -33.65 -18.98
N ASP A 726 -4.80 -33.81 -17.71
CA ASP A 726 -3.93 -33.65 -16.52
C ASP A 726 -3.24 -32.28 -16.47
N LEU A 727 -3.97 -31.21 -16.82
CA LEU A 727 -3.48 -29.83 -16.88
C LEU A 727 -4.06 -28.89 -15.81
N LEU A 728 -4.89 -29.41 -14.89
CA LEU A 728 -5.53 -28.58 -13.86
C LEU A 728 -4.50 -28.01 -12.87
N ASP A 729 -3.49 -28.79 -12.53
CA ASP A 729 -2.40 -28.44 -11.63
C ASP A 729 -1.60 -27.23 -12.14
N GLU A 730 -1.39 -27.13 -13.44
CA GLU A 730 -0.74 -25.98 -14.09
C GLU A 730 -1.61 -24.73 -14.03
N VAL A 731 -2.93 -24.87 -14.23
CA VAL A 731 -3.88 -23.75 -14.10
C VAL A 731 -3.95 -23.29 -12.65
N LEU A 732 -3.92 -24.22 -11.69
CA LEU A 732 -3.83 -23.91 -10.27
C LEU A 732 -2.59 -23.10 -9.95
N ASP A 733 -1.42 -23.51 -10.45
CA ASP A 733 -0.18 -22.76 -10.23
C ASP A 733 -0.26 -21.32 -10.72
N ILE A 734 -0.84 -21.10 -11.90
CA ILE A 734 -1.10 -19.77 -12.45
C ILE A 734 -2.06 -19.00 -11.53
N GLY A 735 -3.15 -19.65 -11.11
CA GLY A 735 -4.16 -19.07 -10.23
C GLY A 735 -3.62 -18.68 -8.85
N LEU A 736 -2.63 -19.41 -8.33
CA LEU A 736 -1.98 -19.09 -7.05
C LEU A 736 -1.23 -17.75 -7.10
N ASP A 737 -0.82 -17.29 -8.28
CA ASP A 737 -0.16 -16.00 -8.47
C ASP A 737 -1.16 -14.84 -8.64
N TYR A 738 -2.46 -15.11 -8.51
CA TYR A 738 -3.50 -14.10 -8.50
C TYR A 738 -3.28 -13.08 -7.38
N HIS A 739 -3.31 -11.80 -7.75
CA HIS A 739 -3.11 -10.69 -6.82
C HIS A 739 -4.40 -10.36 -6.08
N VAL A 740 -4.39 -10.59 -4.76
CA VAL A 740 -5.57 -10.47 -3.87
C VAL A 740 -5.94 -9.02 -3.54
N GLY A 741 -5.15 -8.05 -4.00
CA GLY A 741 -5.35 -6.62 -3.77
C GLY A 741 -5.02 -6.18 -2.34
N SER A 742 -5.47 -4.98 -1.97
CA SER A 742 -5.09 -4.36 -0.69
C SER A 742 -5.85 -5.02 0.46
N LYS A 743 -5.12 -5.66 1.39
CA LYS A 743 -5.71 -6.42 2.50
C LYS A 743 -6.69 -7.52 2.05
N GLY A 744 -6.47 -8.09 0.85
CA GLY A 744 -7.35 -9.11 0.28
C GLY A 744 -8.73 -8.60 -0.13
N ASP A 745 -8.88 -7.34 -0.52
CA ASP A 745 -10.16 -6.75 -0.96
C ASP A 745 -10.80 -7.45 -2.17
N ARG A 746 -10.02 -8.20 -2.96
CA ARG A 746 -10.52 -8.99 -4.10
C ARG A 746 -11.00 -10.40 -3.74
N LEU A 747 -10.91 -10.80 -2.47
CA LEU A 747 -11.37 -12.11 -2.00
C LEU A 747 -12.67 -11.99 -1.20
N SER A 748 -13.59 -12.93 -1.40
CA SER A 748 -14.80 -13.07 -0.58
C SER A 748 -14.47 -13.52 0.85
N GLY A 749 -15.42 -13.39 1.79
CA GLY A 749 -15.24 -13.84 3.17
C GLY A 749 -14.88 -15.33 3.28
N GLY A 750 -15.58 -16.18 2.53
CA GLY A 750 -15.29 -17.61 2.47
C GLY A 750 -13.91 -17.92 1.87
N GLN A 751 -13.52 -17.24 0.79
CA GLN A 751 -12.19 -17.39 0.19
C GLN A 751 -11.07 -16.99 1.16
N LYS A 752 -11.24 -15.90 1.91
CA LYS A 752 -10.29 -15.49 2.96
C LYS A 752 -10.13 -16.56 4.04
N GLN A 753 -11.23 -17.19 4.46
CA GLN A 753 -11.19 -18.30 5.41
C GLN A 753 -10.48 -19.53 4.84
N LYS A 754 -10.80 -19.96 3.61
CA LYS A 754 -10.10 -21.06 2.95
C LYS A 754 -8.59 -20.83 2.88
N VAL A 755 -8.15 -19.63 2.46
CA VAL A 755 -6.73 -19.26 2.41
C VAL A 755 -6.08 -19.31 3.80
N ALA A 756 -6.78 -18.85 4.84
CA ALA A 756 -6.25 -18.88 6.21
C ALA A 756 -6.16 -20.29 6.79
N ILE A 757 -7.14 -21.14 6.50
CA ILE A 757 -7.12 -22.56 6.86
C ILE A 757 -5.95 -23.22 6.15
N ALA A 758 -5.84 -23.09 4.81
CA ALA A 758 -4.73 -23.65 4.04
C ALA A 758 -3.36 -23.19 4.57
N ARG A 759 -3.18 -21.88 4.83
CA ARG A 759 -1.97 -21.33 5.49
C ARG A 759 -1.67 -22.00 6.82
N GLY A 760 -2.70 -22.31 7.61
CA GLY A 760 -2.57 -22.96 8.91
C GLY A 760 -2.23 -24.46 8.82
N LEU A 761 -2.75 -25.14 7.80
CA LEU A 761 -2.47 -26.56 7.52
C LEU A 761 -1.05 -26.76 7.00
N LEU A 762 -0.58 -25.88 6.10
CA LEU A 762 0.79 -25.90 5.57
C LEU A 762 1.88 -25.72 6.63
N LYS A 763 1.53 -25.14 7.79
CA LYS A 763 2.47 -24.89 8.89
C LYS A 763 2.80 -26.16 9.72
N GLU A 764 1.98 -27.21 9.63
CA GLU A 764 2.21 -28.52 10.26
C GLU A 764 2.62 -28.50 11.75
N THR A 765 1.91 -27.73 12.57
CA THR A 765 2.16 -27.63 14.03
C THR A 765 1.41 -28.70 14.83
N PRO A 766 1.89 -29.12 16.01
CA PRO A 766 1.21 -30.14 16.83
C PRO A 766 -0.14 -29.68 17.41
N ILE A 767 -0.35 -28.36 17.56
CA ILE A 767 -1.61 -27.78 18.07
C ILE A 767 -2.24 -26.89 17.00
N LEU A 768 -3.50 -27.16 16.66
CA LEU A 768 -4.34 -26.31 15.81
C LEU A 768 -5.48 -25.72 16.61
N ILE A 769 -5.59 -24.39 16.62
CA ILE A 769 -6.70 -23.66 17.23
C ILE A 769 -7.50 -23.01 16.11
N MET A 770 -8.80 -23.29 16.06
CA MET A 770 -9.74 -22.78 15.07
C MET A 770 -10.81 -21.98 15.80
N ASP A 771 -10.77 -20.65 15.71
CA ASP A 771 -11.79 -19.78 16.32
C ASP A 771 -12.84 -19.45 15.26
N GLU A 772 -13.91 -20.25 15.21
CA GLU A 772 -15.00 -20.10 14.23
C GLU A 772 -14.51 -20.04 12.77
N ALA A 773 -13.38 -20.71 12.51
CA ALA A 773 -12.64 -20.62 11.26
C ALA A 773 -13.45 -21.08 10.03
N THR A 774 -14.47 -21.90 10.25
CA THR A 774 -15.32 -22.44 9.20
C THR A 774 -16.61 -21.65 8.99
N ALA A 775 -16.91 -20.63 9.81
CA ALA A 775 -18.25 -20.02 9.88
C ALA A 775 -18.73 -19.31 8.60
N SER A 776 -17.83 -18.89 7.71
CA SER A 776 -18.15 -18.23 6.43
C SER A 776 -17.93 -19.13 5.21
N LEU A 777 -17.63 -20.42 5.43
CA LEU A 777 -17.56 -21.44 4.37
C LEU A 777 -18.97 -21.95 4.02
N ASP A 778 -19.13 -22.39 2.78
CA ASP A 778 -20.31 -23.13 2.35
C ASP A 778 -20.37 -24.54 2.97
N ASN A 779 -21.55 -25.16 2.95
CA ASN A 779 -21.78 -26.47 3.58
C ASN A 779 -20.84 -27.58 3.08
N ILE A 780 -20.47 -27.57 1.79
CA ILE A 780 -19.63 -28.61 1.19
C ILE A 780 -18.20 -28.44 1.70
N SER A 781 -17.67 -27.22 1.64
CA SER A 781 -16.35 -26.90 2.18
C SER A 781 -16.26 -27.19 3.68
N GLN A 782 -17.29 -26.85 4.46
CA GLN A 782 -17.32 -27.15 5.90
C GLN A 782 -17.27 -28.66 6.18
N ALA A 783 -18.08 -29.45 5.47
CA ALA A 783 -18.10 -30.91 5.63
C ALA A 783 -16.74 -31.54 5.30
N ARG A 784 -16.08 -31.08 4.23
CA ARG A 784 -14.74 -31.58 3.86
C ARG A 784 -13.69 -31.24 4.90
N ILE A 785 -13.71 -30.02 5.45
CA ILE A 785 -12.81 -29.66 6.55
C ILE A 785 -13.08 -30.53 7.78
N GLN A 786 -14.34 -30.78 8.13
CA GLN A 786 -14.69 -31.63 9.27
C GLN A 786 -14.17 -33.07 9.06
N GLN A 787 -14.36 -33.64 7.87
CA GLN A 787 -13.81 -34.94 7.50
C GLN A 787 -12.29 -34.98 7.62
N LEU A 788 -11.59 -33.93 7.17
CA LEU A 788 -10.14 -33.80 7.31
C LEU A 788 -9.69 -33.82 8.78
N LEU A 789 -10.42 -33.12 9.67
CA LEU A 789 -10.13 -33.13 11.11
C LEU A 789 -10.25 -34.55 11.67
N GLU A 790 -11.32 -35.27 11.31
CA GLU A 790 -11.62 -36.60 11.82
C GLU A 790 -10.68 -37.69 11.30
N GLU A 791 -10.40 -37.70 10.00
CA GLU A 791 -9.62 -38.77 9.35
C GLU A 791 -8.11 -38.56 9.48
N ARG A 792 -7.63 -37.31 9.39
CA ARG A 792 -6.19 -37.02 9.30
C ARG A 792 -5.59 -36.55 10.62
N PHE A 793 -6.34 -35.75 11.39
CA PHE A 793 -5.80 -35.09 12.58
C PHE A 793 -6.12 -35.79 13.89
N ARG A 794 -7.24 -36.51 13.99
CA ARG A 794 -7.53 -37.33 15.16
C ARG A 794 -6.37 -38.27 15.47
N GLY A 795 -5.87 -38.23 16.71
CA GLY A 795 -4.73 -39.00 17.18
C GLY A 795 -3.34 -38.48 16.79
N ASN A 796 -3.24 -37.66 15.74
CA ASN A 796 -1.96 -37.14 15.24
C ASN A 796 -1.68 -35.69 15.64
N ARG A 797 -2.74 -34.88 15.81
CA ARG A 797 -2.65 -33.43 16.05
C ARG A 797 -3.74 -33.00 17.02
N THR A 798 -3.38 -32.21 18.02
CA THR A 798 -4.36 -31.65 18.96
C THR A 798 -5.12 -30.53 18.28
N VAL A 799 -6.45 -30.61 18.23
CA VAL A 799 -7.30 -29.59 17.59
C VAL A 799 -8.27 -29.02 18.61
N ILE A 800 -8.30 -27.70 18.73
CA ILE A 800 -9.29 -26.98 19.54
C ILE A 800 -10.12 -26.11 18.61
N SER A 801 -11.40 -26.41 18.46
CA SER A 801 -12.29 -25.72 17.54
C SER A 801 -13.42 -25.03 18.29
N VAL A 802 -13.52 -23.72 18.15
CA VAL A 802 -14.71 -22.96 18.54
C VAL A 802 -15.75 -23.15 17.45
N ILE A 803 -16.75 -23.99 17.71
CA ILE A 803 -17.80 -24.30 16.74
C ILE A 803 -19.05 -23.46 17.01
N HIS A 804 -19.61 -22.90 15.95
CA HIS A 804 -20.92 -22.25 15.96
C HIS A 804 -22.05 -23.19 15.56
N ARG A 805 -21.72 -24.16 14.71
CA ARG A 805 -22.62 -25.19 14.21
C ARG A 805 -22.58 -26.41 15.12
N LEU A 806 -23.58 -26.52 16.00
CA LEU A 806 -23.66 -27.59 16.99
C LEU A 806 -23.87 -28.97 16.35
N ASP A 807 -24.35 -29.02 15.11
CA ASP A 807 -24.46 -30.25 14.31
C ASP A 807 -23.10 -30.89 14.00
N LEU A 808 -21.99 -30.14 14.10
CA LEU A 808 -20.63 -30.65 13.95
C LEU A 808 -20.04 -31.22 15.25
N ALA A 809 -20.70 -30.99 16.39
CA ALA A 809 -20.21 -31.42 17.70
C ALA A 809 -19.97 -32.94 17.84
N PRO A 810 -20.76 -33.85 17.20
CA PRO A 810 -20.51 -35.29 17.26
C PRO A 810 -19.15 -35.71 16.70
N GLY A 811 -18.55 -34.92 15.82
CA GLY A 811 -17.25 -35.20 15.20
C GLY A 811 -16.03 -34.99 16.12
N TYR A 812 -16.24 -34.51 17.36
CA TYR A 812 -15.17 -34.20 18.32
C TYR A 812 -15.10 -35.25 19.41
N ASP A 813 -13.88 -35.55 19.88
CA ASP A 813 -13.65 -36.52 20.96
C ASP A 813 -14.21 -36.00 22.29
N ARG A 814 -14.17 -34.68 22.48
CA ARG A 814 -14.70 -34.03 23.68
C ARG A 814 -15.27 -32.65 23.37
N ILE A 815 -16.37 -32.34 24.03
CA ILE A 815 -17.05 -31.04 23.96
C ILE A 815 -16.91 -30.35 25.31
N MET A 816 -16.64 -29.05 25.28
CA MET A 816 -16.47 -28.19 26.45
C MET A 816 -17.41 -26.99 26.33
N VAL A 817 -18.34 -26.89 27.27
CA VAL A 817 -19.37 -25.85 27.28
C VAL A 817 -18.93 -24.68 28.16
N LEU A 818 -18.79 -23.50 27.55
CA LEU A 818 -18.50 -22.26 28.26
C LEU A 818 -19.76 -21.41 28.44
N GLN A 819 -19.95 -20.92 29.66
CA GLN A 819 -20.99 -19.97 30.02
C GLN A 819 -20.43 -18.91 30.97
N ASN A 820 -20.65 -17.62 30.65
CA ASN A 820 -20.18 -16.48 31.46
C ASN A 820 -18.69 -16.56 31.86
N GLY A 821 -17.83 -17.02 30.95
CA GLY A 821 -16.38 -17.13 31.18
C GLY A 821 -15.93 -18.33 32.01
N SER A 822 -16.85 -19.22 32.42
CA SER A 822 -16.55 -20.45 33.16
C SER A 822 -16.84 -21.68 32.32
N LEU A 823 -16.09 -22.76 32.54
CA LEU A 823 -16.38 -24.08 31.99
C LEU A 823 -17.47 -24.73 32.85
N VAL A 824 -18.67 -24.95 32.30
CA VAL A 824 -19.82 -25.48 33.05
C VAL A 824 -20.01 -26.98 32.85
N GLU A 825 -19.74 -27.49 31.65
CA GLU A 825 -19.90 -28.90 31.30
C GLU A 825 -18.78 -29.34 30.35
N GLN A 826 -18.40 -30.62 30.45
CA GLN A 826 -17.49 -31.25 29.51
C GLN A 826 -17.78 -32.75 29.42
N GLY A 827 -17.63 -33.34 28.24
CA GLY A 827 -17.88 -34.76 28.00
C GLY A 827 -17.94 -35.09 26.52
N THR A 828 -18.26 -36.34 26.19
CA THR A 828 -18.59 -36.74 24.82
C THR A 828 -19.99 -36.24 24.44
N TYR A 829 -20.31 -36.25 23.14
CA TYR A 829 -21.63 -35.81 22.65
C TYR A 829 -22.78 -36.59 23.31
N ASP A 830 -22.69 -37.92 23.33
CA ASP A 830 -23.74 -38.78 23.86
C ASP A 830 -23.93 -38.60 25.38
N GLU A 831 -22.83 -38.45 26.13
CA GLU A 831 -22.87 -38.16 27.56
C GLU A 831 -23.59 -36.84 27.84
N LEU A 832 -23.20 -35.75 27.16
CA LEU A 832 -23.80 -34.43 27.37
C LEU A 832 -25.27 -34.38 26.96
N MET A 833 -25.65 -35.08 25.89
CA MET A 833 -27.05 -35.23 25.47
C MET A 833 -27.89 -36.01 26.48
N ALA A 834 -27.31 -37.05 27.11
CA ALA A 834 -27.96 -37.81 28.18
C ALA A 834 -28.10 -37.00 29.48
N HIS A 835 -27.11 -36.17 29.81
CA HIS A 835 -27.11 -35.31 30.99
C HIS A 835 -28.19 -34.21 30.96
N ARG A 836 -28.67 -33.83 29.77
CA ARG A 836 -29.70 -32.78 29.57
C ARG A 836 -29.36 -31.44 30.25
N GLY A 837 -28.08 -31.09 30.26
CA GLY A 837 -27.57 -29.85 30.86
C GLY A 837 -27.49 -28.69 29.87
N ALA A 838 -26.55 -27.76 30.12
CA ALA A 838 -26.30 -26.56 29.31
C ALA A 838 -26.02 -26.89 27.83
N PHE A 839 -25.33 -27.99 27.53
CA PHE A 839 -25.12 -28.42 26.13
C PHE A 839 -26.44 -28.78 25.43
N TYR A 840 -27.30 -29.51 26.12
CA TYR A 840 -28.60 -29.93 25.58
C TYR A 840 -29.52 -28.73 25.35
N GLU A 841 -29.53 -27.75 26.27
CA GLU A 841 -30.25 -26.50 26.10
C GLU A 841 -29.75 -25.71 24.88
N LEU A 842 -28.43 -25.67 24.64
CA LEU A 842 -27.85 -25.03 23.46
C LEU A 842 -28.35 -25.66 22.16
N ILE A 843 -28.43 -27.00 22.10
CA ILE A 843 -28.92 -27.73 20.92
C ILE A 843 -30.42 -27.52 20.72
N GLN A 844 -31.23 -27.68 21.77
CA GLN A 844 -32.68 -27.52 21.69
C GLN A 844 -33.09 -26.08 21.34
N GLY A 845 -32.43 -25.09 21.96
CA GLY A 845 -32.65 -23.69 21.66
C GLY A 845 -32.34 -23.32 20.20
N HIS A 846 -31.39 -24.02 19.57
CA HIS A 846 -31.08 -23.88 18.14
C HIS A 846 -32.10 -24.56 17.20
N GLN A 847 -32.88 -25.53 17.68
CA GLN A 847 -33.91 -26.21 16.90
C GLN A 847 -35.27 -25.49 16.94
N SER A 848 -35.46 -24.55 17.88
CA SER A 848 -36.70 -23.79 18.09
C SER A 848 -36.75 -22.40 17.44
N VAL A 849 -35.74 -22.04 16.63
CA VAL A 849 -35.66 -20.82 15.81
C VAL A 849 -35.57 -21.24 14.35
#